data_AF-A0A292YUJ2-F1
#
_entry.id   AF-A0A292YUJ2-F1
#
_cell.length_a   1.000
_cell.length_b   1.000
_cell.length_c   1.000
_cell.angle_alpha   90.00
_cell.angle_beta   90.00
_cell.angle_gamma   90.00
#
_symmetry.space_group_name_H-M   'P 1'
#
loop_
_entity.id
_entity.type
_entity.pdbx_description
1 polymer ?
#
loop_
_entity_poly.entity_id
_entity_poly.type
_entity_poly.pdbx_seq_one_letter_code
_entity_poly.pdbx_strand_id
1 'polypeptide(L)'
;MAQTTAGPPATRKAGTSSSGAAGLIGLGAGIAMLVAAGLTVLTGARPAILLGLPDPGELTTVALPAVRSLSEVAMVLTIGFLLLAAFFVPPQKGGYLDVSGYRAVRVASWTASAWFVCAVLLVPLNVADTMGRPVSDVLSPGLLVDLVPKISAASAWSLTAVFALVVLVATRLVLSWGWTVVAFGLAMAGPLPVSLTGHSAAGGSHDVATDSLVLHILGASLWVGGLAAVLVLASSRANRDRATALSTAVPRFSALALVCWVVLAVTGVVNALVRVPLSALFTSEYGALVVAKTVALILLGVLGALHRRRTVAAAAVGRTKALVALGGVEILLMLGTIGLAVALGRSAPPDTGAAPPSITEAVIGYDLDGPPTLVRLLLDWRFSLIYGSLALLMVALYVVGIRKLRRRGDAWPVGRSIAWFCGCAVLLLATSSGVGRYAPSMFSVHMGQHMMLSMLAPILLVLGAPVTLALRALPPAGRDRPDGPREWILAAVHSPVARWLTHPLITLPLFVGSYYALYFSNLFEASLNQHWAHLAMNAHFLLVGWLFFWPLIGVDPAPRRLPPVARLGVVFASVPFHAFFGVALMSSNEIIGGTFYRGLGLPWVPDLMRDQQLGGGLTWASGEIPLLLVIIVLLVQWSRHDERSARRDDRRADADDDADLKAYNAMLNRLATGTPTPTAEDDDFAKVAAVTVSDERQRSEPSDARTGTSRTDVIAGQDDQGATGPR
;
A
#
# COMPACT_ATOMS: atom_id res chain seq x y z
N MET A 1 -72.07 -0.67 28.90
CA MET A 1 -70.95 -1.21 29.71
C MET A 1 -70.42 -2.44 28.99
N ALA A 2 -69.13 -2.63 28.73
CA ALA A 2 -67.97 -1.75 28.92
C ALA A 2 -66.98 -1.98 27.76
N GLN A 3 -66.31 -0.93 27.28
CA GLN A 3 -65.24 -1.06 26.29
C GLN A 3 -63.90 -1.18 27.02
N THR A 4 -63.20 -2.29 26.83
CA THR A 4 -61.83 -2.50 27.32
C THR A 4 -60.83 -1.79 26.42
N THR A 5 -60.32 -0.65 26.88
CA THR A 5 -59.27 0.11 26.19
C THR A 5 -57.91 -0.59 26.31
N ALA A 6 -57.41 -1.15 25.21
CA ALA A 6 -56.05 -1.67 25.16
C ALA A 6 -55.06 -0.48 25.16
N GLY A 7 -54.23 -0.37 26.20
CA GLY A 7 -53.21 0.67 26.29
C GLY A 7 -52.13 0.51 25.19
N PRO A 8 -51.50 1.61 24.75
CA PRO A 8 -50.48 1.55 23.70
C PRO A 8 -49.27 0.72 24.14
N PRO A 9 -48.59 0.00 23.21
CA PRO A 9 -47.46 -0.84 23.55
C PRO A 9 -46.32 0.00 24.12
N ALA A 10 -45.86 -0.35 25.33
CA ALA A 10 -44.80 0.36 26.02
C ALA A 10 -43.53 0.41 25.16
N THR A 11 -43.16 1.60 24.70
CA THR A 11 -41.91 1.84 23.99
C THR A 11 -40.75 1.59 24.94
N ARG A 12 -40.14 0.39 24.85
CA ARG A 12 -38.88 0.10 25.53
C ARG A 12 -37.83 1.09 25.03
N LYS A 13 -37.57 2.15 25.82
CA LYS A 13 -36.44 3.06 25.60
C LYS A 13 -35.20 2.21 25.39
N ALA A 14 -34.58 2.31 24.22
CA ALA A 14 -33.39 1.56 23.86
C ALA A 14 -32.21 2.06 24.71
N GLY A 15 -32.03 1.44 25.87
CA GLY A 15 -31.00 1.82 26.85
C GLY A 15 -29.59 1.76 26.24
N THR A 16 -28.99 2.93 26.09
CA THR A 16 -27.65 3.16 25.58
C THR A 16 -26.59 2.64 26.55
N SER A 17 -26.21 1.36 26.43
CA SER A 17 -25.03 0.82 27.12
C SER A 17 -24.27 -0.22 26.28
N SER A 18 -23.49 0.27 25.31
CA SER A 18 -22.34 -0.42 24.71
C SER A 18 -21.05 -0.20 25.53
N SER A 19 -21.19 -0.05 26.85
CA SER A 19 -20.27 0.73 27.69
C SER A 19 -18.91 0.10 27.98
N GLY A 20 -18.76 -1.22 27.86
CA GLY A 20 -17.53 -1.93 28.26
C GLY A 20 -16.28 -1.52 27.46
N ALA A 21 -16.19 -1.92 26.19
CA ALA A 21 -14.97 -1.69 25.39
C ALA A 21 -14.74 -0.20 25.08
N ALA A 22 -15.80 0.56 24.82
CA ALA A 22 -15.69 2.00 24.58
C ALA A 22 -15.21 2.75 25.84
N GLY A 23 -15.69 2.36 27.03
CA GLY A 23 -15.21 2.92 28.30
C GLY A 23 -13.73 2.58 28.57
N LEU A 24 -13.30 1.35 28.28
CA LEU A 24 -11.90 0.94 28.39
C LEU A 24 -10.97 1.73 27.44
N ILE A 25 -11.40 1.98 26.20
CA ILE A 25 -10.64 2.80 25.25
C ILE A 25 -10.56 4.25 25.73
N GLY A 26 -11.65 4.82 26.24
CA GLY A 26 -11.65 6.17 26.84
C GLY A 26 -10.74 6.28 28.06
N LEU A 27 -10.76 5.29 28.95
CA LEU A 27 -9.84 5.19 30.08
C LEU A 27 -8.38 5.09 29.61
N GLY A 28 -8.09 4.24 28.63
CA GLY A 28 -6.75 4.08 28.06
C GLY A 28 -6.23 5.36 27.38
N ALA A 29 -7.10 6.12 26.71
CA ALA A 29 -6.76 7.44 26.17
C ALA A 29 -6.41 8.45 27.28
N GLY A 30 -7.17 8.44 28.39
CA GLY A 30 -6.84 9.22 29.59
C GLY A 30 -5.50 8.82 30.20
N ILE A 31 -5.21 7.52 30.30
CA ILE A 31 -3.90 7.01 30.76
C ILE A 31 -2.78 7.46 29.82
N ALA A 32 -2.94 7.35 28.49
CA ALA A 32 -1.96 7.80 27.51
C ALA A 32 -1.61 9.29 27.70
N MET A 33 -2.64 10.13 27.91
CA MET A 33 -2.51 11.55 28.17
C MET A 33 -1.79 11.86 29.49
N LEU A 34 -2.17 11.19 30.57
CA LEU A 34 -1.54 11.36 31.89
C LEU A 34 -0.08 10.87 31.91
N VAL A 35 0.23 9.78 31.21
CA VAL A 35 1.60 9.26 31.07
C VAL A 35 2.46 10.22 30.23
N ALA A 36 1.95 10.71 29.09
CA ALA A 36 2.69 11.63 28.22
C ALA A 36 3.00 12.95 28.93
N ALA A 37 1.99 13.59 29.55
CA ALA A 37 2.15 14.82 30.28
C ALA A 37 2.99 14.64 31.56
N GLY A 38 2.66 13.63 32.37
CA GLY A 38 3.34 13.35 33.64
C GLY A 38 4.81 13.03 33.46
N LEU A 39 5.18 12.18 32.49
CA LEU A 39 6.59 11.89 32.21
C LEU A 39 7.34 13.12 31.68
N THR A 40 6.72 13.96 30.84
CA THR A 40 7.36 15.20 30.35
C THR A 40 7.68 16.17 31.50
N VAL A 41 6.79 16.27 32.48
CA VAL A 41 7.01 17.07 33.70
C VAL A 41 8.08 16.43 34.61
N LEU A 42 8.02 15.11 34.82
CA LEU A 42 8.94 14.39 35.72
C LEU A 42 10.38 14.35 35.20
N THR A 43 10.61 14.22 33.88
CA THR A 43 11.96 14.28 33.27
C THR A 43 12.46 15.70 33.08
N GLY A 44 11.66 16.72 33.43
CA GLY A 44 12.01 18.13 33.20
C GLY A 44 12.26 18.47 31.73
N ALA A 45 11.73 17.69 30.78
CA ALA A 45 12.06 17.78 29.36
C ALA A 45 11.56 19.09 28.74
N ARG A 46 12.45 20.10 28.74
CA ARG A 46 12.24 21.45 28.21
C ARG A 46 13.26 21.75 27.09
N PRO A 47 13.05 21.23 25.86
CA PRO A 47 14.02 21.37 24.76
C PRO A 47 14.40 22.82 24.44
N ALA A 48 13.45 23.75 24.56
CA ALA A 48 13.70 25.18 24.36
C ALA A 48 14.81 25.72 25.29
N ILE A 49 14.77 25.37 26.58
CA ILE A 49 15.76 25.84 27.57
C ILE A 49 17.14 25.23 27.31
N LEU A 50 17.21 23.96 26.88
CA LEU A 50 18.47 23.31 26.47
C LEU A 50 19.11 23.99 25.24
N LEU A 51 18.31 24.68 24.43
CA LEU A 51 18.75 25.48 23.28
C LEU A 51 18.93 26.98 23.60
N GLY A 52 18.82 27.38 24.87
CA GLY A 52 18.93 28.78 25.30
C GLY A 52 17.74 29.67 24.93
N LEU A 53 16.61 29.09 24.51
CA LEU A 53 15.37 29.81 24.18
C LEU A 53 14.50 30.01 25.44
N PRO A 54 13.62 31.04 25.45
CA PRO A 54 12.72 31.26 26.58
C PRO A 54 11.67 30.14 26.74
N ASP A 55 11.05 30.07 27.92
CA ASP A 55 10.06 29.05 28.24
C ASP A 55 8.72 29.31 27.51
N PRO A 56 8.19 28.36 26.70
CA PRO A 56 6.86 28.48 26.10
C PRO A 56 5.70 28.37 27.12
N GLY A 57 6.02 28.18 28.40
CA GLY A 57 5.10 28.21 29.53
C GLY A 57 4.52 26.84 29.89
N GLU A 58 4.03 26.72 31.12
CA GLU A 58 3.51 25.45 31.66
C GLU A 58 2.35 24.90 30.83
N LEU A 59 1.43 25.76 30.37
CA LEU A 59 0.30 25.36 29.52
C LEU A 59 0.78 24.67 28.24
N THR A 60 1.75 25.25 27.53
CA THR A 60 2.31 24.64 26.30
C THR A 60 3.04 23.34 26.64
N THR A 61 3.87 23.36 27.68
CA THR A 61 4.69 22.23 28.14
C THR A 61 3.85 20.99 28.49
N VAL A 62 2.68 21.18 29.11
CA VAL A 62 1.76 20.10 29.50
C VAL A 62 0.77 19.76 28.39
N ALA A 63 0.18 20.75 27.71
CA ALA A 63 -0.84 20.53 26.69
C ALA A 63 -0.28 19.88 25.42
N LEU A 64 0.95 20.21 25.00
CA LEU A 64 1.55 19.65 23.79
C LEU A 64 1.68 18.12 23.82
N PRO A 65 2.32 17.47 24.82
CA PRO A 65 2.35 16.01 24.92
C PRO A 65 0.96 15.40 25.18
N ALA A 66 0.11 16.08 25.97
CA ALA A 66 -1.26 15.61 26.25
C ALA A 66 -2.10 15.52 24.96
N VAL A 67 -2.25 16.63 24.23
CA VAL A 67 -3.02 16.70 22.97
C VAL A 67 -2.38 15.83 21.89
N ARG A 68 -1.05 15.71 21.84
CA ARG A 68 -0.35 14.80 20.92
C ARG A 68 -0.73 13.34 21.18
N SER A 69 -0.72 12.89 22.43
CA SER A 69 -1.13 11.51 22.76
C SER A 69 -2.59 11.24 22.39
N LEU A 70 -3.49 12.20 22.60
CA LEU A 70 -4.90 12.08 22.21
C LEU A 70 -5.07 12.04 20.68
N SER A 71 -4.28 12.83 19.95
CA SER A 71 -4.20 12.82 18.48
C SER A 71 -3.75 11.46 17.95
N GLU A 72 -2.66 10.91 18.50
CA GLU A 72 -2.11 9.60 18.11
C GLU A 72 -3.11 8.47 18.41
N VAL A 73 -3.76 8.48 19.58
CA VAL A 73 -4.83 7.52 19.91
C VAL A 73 -6.03 7.65 18.96
N ALA A 74 -6.50 8.86 18.68
CA ALA A 74 -7.65 9.09 17.80
C ALA A 74 -7.36 8.67 16.34
N MET A 75 -6.16 8.95 15.85
CA MET A 75 -5.65 8.50 14.55
C MET A 75 -5.63 6.97 14.44
N VAL A 76 -4.99 6.31 15.41
CA VAL A 76 -4.86 4.84 15.48
C VAL A 76 -6.24 4.17 15.50
N LEU A 77 -7.19 4.71 16.28
CA LEU A 77 -8.57 4.20 16.30
C LEU A 77 -9.26 4.39 14.93
N THR A 78 -9.11 5.56 14.29
CA THR A 78 -9.68 5.84 12.96
C THR A 78 -9.21 4.84 11.92
N ILE A 79 -7.90 4.59 11.86
CA ILE A 79 -7.26 3.57 11.01
C ILE A 79 -7.83 2.19 11.33
N GLY A 80 -7.93 1.82 12.61
CA GLY A 80 -8.44 0.54 13.07
C GLY A 80 -9.89 0.23 12.70
N PHE A 81 -10.77 1.22 12.82
CA PHE A 81 -12.18 1.07 12.44
C PHE A 81 -12.38 1.03 10.92
N LEU A 82 -11.58 1.78 10.15
CA LEU A 82 -11.55 1.67 8.69
C LEU A 82 -11.00 0.32 8.22
N LEU A 83 -9.94 -0.19 8.87
CA LEU A 83 -9.39 -1.54 8.65
C LEU A 83 -10.45 -2.64 8.90
N LEU A 84 -11.22 -2.51 9.99
CA LEU A 84 -12.32 -3.42 10.31
C LEU A 84 -13.38 -3.43 9.20
N ALA A 85 -13.80 -2.25 8.74
CA ALA A 85 -14.82 -2.07 7.70
C ALA A 85 -14.35 -2.53 6.30
N ALA A 86 -13.07 -2.34 5.97
CA ALA A 86 -12.52 -2.64 4.65
C ALA A 86 -12.07 -4.11 4.50
N PHE A 87 -11.54 -4.75 5.55
CA PHE A 87 -10.83 -6.04 5.38
C PHE A 87 -11.26 -7.16 6.34
N PHE A 88 -11.91 -6.85 7.46
CA PHE A 88 -12.25 -7.86 8.47
C PHE A 88 -13.72 -8.27 8.47
N VAL A 89 -14.62 -7.39 8.00
CA VAL A 89 -16.06 -7.64 7.84
C VAL A 89 -16.39 -7.70 6.34
N PRO A 90 -17.22 -8.65 5.85
CA PRO A 90 -17.67 -8.64 4.47
C PRO A 90 -18.53 -7.43 4.11
N PRO A 91 -18.47 -6.94 2.86
CA PRO A 91 -19.53 -6.14 2.28
C PRO A 91 -20.76 -7.00 1.95
N GLN A 92 -21.87 -6.33 1.66
CA GLN A 92 -23.06 -6.95 1.07
C GLN A 92 -22.80 -7.29 -0.41
N LYS A 93 -23.61 -8.19 -0.99
CA LYS A 93 -23.47 -8.64 -2.40
C LYS A 93 -23.50 -7.49 -3.44
N GLY A 94 -24.10 -6.34 -3.10
CA GLY A 94 -24.11 -5.13 -3.94
C GLY A 94 -22.88 -4.22 -3.78
N GLY A 95 -21.83 -4.62 -3.07
CA GLY A 95 -20.63 -3.81 -2.82
C GLY A 95 -20.79 -2.71 -1.74
N TYR A 96 -21.98 -2.56 -1.17
CA TYR A 96 -22.26 -1.70 -0.02
C TYR A 96 -21.77 -2.32 1.28
N LEU A 97 -21.47 -1.50 2.28
CA LEU A 97 -21.05 -1.97 3.60
C LEU A 97 -22.15 -2.77 4.32
N ASP A 98 -21.77 -3.85 5.01
CA ASP A 98 -22.63 -4.50 6.00
C ASP A 98 -22.91 -3.57 7.20
N VAL A 99 -23.96 -3.85 7.99
CA VAL A 99 -24.29 -3.17 9.24
C VAL A 99 -23.07 -3.03 10.17
N SER A 100 -22.24 -4.06 10.29
CA SER A 100 -21.04 -4.05 11.13
C SER A 100 -19.95 -3.16 10.54
N GLY A 101 -19.77 -3.17 9.21
CA GLY A 101 -18.83 -2.30 8.49
C GLY A 101 -19.25 -0.82 8.54
N TYR A 102 -20.54 -0.53 8.31
CA TYR A 102 -21.07 0.83 8.43
C TYR A 102 -20.96 1.37 9.86
N ARG A 103 -21.26 0.56 10.88
CA ARG A 103 -21.02 0.94 12.29
C ARG A 103 -19.55 1.26 12.56
N ALA A 104 -18.62 0.48 12.02
CA ALA A 104 -17.20 0.75 12.14
C ALA A 104 -16.84 2.10 11.49
N VAL A 105 -17.29 2.38 10.26
CA VAL A 105 -17.11 3.69 9.60
C VAL A 105 -17.72 4.84 10.42
N ARG A 106 -18.87 4.64 11.08
CA ARG A 106 -19.45 5.66 11.97
C ARG A 106 -18.61 5.92 13.22
N VAL A 107 -17.94 4.93 13.78
CA VAL A 107 -16.98 5.13 14.89
C VAL A 107 -15.69 5.78 14.38
N ALA A 108 -15.17 5.33 13.23
CA ALA A 108 -14.03 5.95 12.56
C ALA A 108 -14.27 7.45 12.31
N SER A 109 -15.50 7.85 11.99
CA SER A 109 -15.83 9.27 11.78
C SER A 109 -15.79 10.12 13.06
N TRP A 110 -16.16 9.56 14.21
CA TRP A 110 -16.02 10.26 15.50
C TRP A 110 -14.55 10.36 15.92
N THR A 111 -13.76 9.30 15.74
CA THR A 111 -12.33 9.32 16.05
C THR A 111 -11.57 10.22 15.07
N ALA A 112 -11.99 10.30 13.80
CA ALA A 112 -11.43 11.24 12.82
C ALA A 112 -11.75 12.70 13.19
N SER A 113 -12.94 12.98 13.76
CA SER A 113 -13.24 14.31 14.31
C SER A 113 -12.30 14.67 15.47
N ALA A 114 -12.07 13.74 16.40
CA ALA A 114 -11.14 13.96 17.51
C ALA A 114 -9.69 14.15 17.02
N TRP A 115 -9.24 13.32 16.07
CA TRP A 115 -7.92 13.44 15.44
C TRP A 115 -7.75 14.78 14.72
N PHE A 116 -8.72 15.21 13.92
CA PHE A 116 -8.71 16.52 13.26
C PHE A 116 -8.59 17.67 14.26
N VAL A 117 -9.43 17.69 15.30
CA VAL A 117 -9.39 18.74 16.34
C VAL A 117 -8.04 18.75 17.05
N CYS A 118 -7.49 17.59 17.43
CA CYS A 118 -6.18 17.53 18.07
C CYS A 118 -5.06 17.98 17.12
N ALA A 119 -5.08 17.58 15.85
CA ALA A 119 -4.10 18.00 14.86
C ALA A 119 -4.12 19.53 14.63
N VAL A 120 -5.31 20.14 14.58
CA VAL A 120 -5.45 21.60 14.50
C VAL A 120 -4.92 22.29 15.76
N LEU A 121 -5.24 21.80 16.96
CA LEU A 121 -4.72 22.35 18.23
C LEU A 121 -3.20 22.23 18.36
N LEU A 122 -2.61 21.19 17.75
CA LEU A 122 -1.16 20.98 17.77
C LEU A 122 -0.39 22.01 16.93
N VAL A 123 -1.01 22.64 15.92
CA VAL A 123 -0.35 23.67 15.11
C VAL A 123 0.14 24.86 15.97
N PRO A 124 -0.71 25.63 16.67
CA PRO A 124 -0.25 26.74 17.51
C PRO A 124 0.60 26.28 18.72
N LEU A 125 0.37 25.06 19.25
CA LEU A 125 1.20 24.52 20.34
C LEU A 125 2.64 24.25 19.89
N ASN A 126 2.87 23.74 18.67
CA ASN A 126 4.23 23.57 18.13
C ASN A 126 4.87 24.92 17.75
N VAL A 127 4.09 25.90 17.29
CA VAL A 127 4.59 27.27 17.07
C VAL A 127 5.06 27.90 18.39
N ALA A 128 4.27 27.77 19.46
CA ALA A 128 4.61 28.23 20.81
C ALA A 128 5.89 27.57 21.35
N ASP A 129 5.95 26.23 21.31
CA ASP A 129 7.09 25.40 21.76
C ASP A 129 8.39 25.75 21.00
N THR A 130 8.29 26.01 19.69
CA THR A 130 9.45 26.39 18.85
C THR A 130 9.91 27.84 19.08
N MET A 131 8.96 28.77 19.30
CA MET A 131 9.27 30.19 19.52
C MET A 131 9.68 30.53 20.95
N GLY A 132 9.53 29.60 21.90
CA GLY A 132 9.74 29.88 23.32
C GLY A 132 8.78 30.95 23.86
N ARG A 133 7.52 30.96 23.40
CA ARG A 133 6.50 31.95 23.80
C ARG A 133 5.22 31.28 24.27
N PRO A 134 4.48 31.88 25.23
CA PRO A 134 3.14 31.43 25.60
C PRO A 134 2.21 31.28 24.40
N VAL A 135 1.39 30.23 24.39
CA VAL A 135 0.46 29.97 23.28
C VAL A 135 -0.53 31.13 23.04
N SER A 136 -0.88 31.88 24.08
CA SER A 136 -1.69 33.11 23.99
C SER A 136 -1.14 34.12 22.97
N ASP A 137 0.18 34.23 22.89
CA ASP A 137 0.88 35.30 22.19
C ASP A 137 1.06 34.96 20.71
N VAL A 138 0.92 33.68 20.35
CA VAL A 138 1.05 33.17 18.97
C VAL A 138 -0.28 32.81 18.31
N LEU A 139 -1.42 32.97 19.00
CA LEU A 139 -2.76 32.64 18.47
C LEU A 139 -3.30 33.60 17.39
N SER A 140 -2.60 34.71 17.09
CA SER A 140 -3.08 35.66 16.08
C SER A 140 -3.03 35.05 14.66
N PRO A 141 -4.13 35.09 13.87
CA PRO A 141 -4.17 34.40 12.58
C PRO A 141 -3.09 34.84 11.58
N GLY A 142 -2.77 36.14 11.54
CA GLY A 142 -1.73 36.67 10.64
C GLY A 142 -0.34 36.13 10.98
N LEU A 143 -0.01 35.97 12.27
CA LEU A 143 1.26 35.42 12.71
C LEU A 143 1.33 33.90 12.42
N LEU A 144 0.25 33.15 12.65
CA LEU A 144 0.22 31.73 12.32
C LEU A 144 0.41 31.48 10.80
N VAL A 145 -0.20 32.29 9.94
CA VAL A 145 -0.03 32.17 8.48
C VAL A 145 1.43 32.41 8.05
N ASP A 146 2.15 33.35 8.68
CA ASP A 146 3.55 33.61 8.39
C ASP A 146 4.51 32.55 8.98
N LEU A 147 4.24 32.07 10.20
CA LEU A 147 5.15 31.18 10.94
C LEU A 147 4.99 29.70 10.60
N VAL A 148 3.77 29.22 10.32
CA VAL A 148 3.52 27.78 10.08
C VAL A 148 4.37 27.21 8.94
N PRO A 149 4.52 27.86 7.76
CA PRO A 149 5.39 27.37 6.68
C PRO A 149 6.87 27.33 7.04
N LYS A 150 7.31 28.11 8.03
CA LYS A 150 8.72 28.22 8.47
C LYS A 150 9.07 27.21 9.57
N ILE A 151 8.08 26.61 10.21
CA ILE A 151 8.25 25.64 11.32
C ILE A 151 7.80 24.26 10.84
N SER A 152 8.76 23.36 10.61
CA SER A 152 8.53 22.02 10.03
C SER A 152 7.49 21.20 10.80
N ALA A 153 7.55 21.19 12.14
CA ALA A 153 6.59 20.51 13.00
C ALA A 153 5.15 21.08 12.86
N ALA A 154 5.01 22.41 12.76
CA ALA A 154 3.71 23.06 12.60
C ALA A 154 3.12 22.81 11.20
N SER A 155 3.95 22.84 10.16
CA SER A 155 3.58 22.44 8.79
C SER A 155 3.12 20.98 8.72
N ALA A 156 3.84 20.06 9.38
CA ALA A 156 3.49 18.64 9.42
C ALA A 156 2.15 18.38 10.14
N TRP A 157 1.90 19.05 11.27
CA TRP A 157 0.59 18.98 11.94
C TRP A 157 -0.53 19.61 11.12
N SER A 158 -0.27 20.69 10.38
CA SER A 158 -1.24 21.29 9.45
C SER A 158 -1.61 20.32 8.32
N LEU A 159 -0.62 19.66 7.70
CA LEU A 159 -0.88 18.66 6.66
C LEU A 159 -1.59 17.42 7.23
N THR A 160 -1.24 17.01 8.45
CA THR A 160 -1.94 15.94 9.19
C THR A 160 -3.41 16.31 9.46
N ALA A 161 -3.70 17.57 9.81
CA ALA A 161 -5.06 18.06 9.96
C ALA A 161 -5.84 18.02 8.63
N VAL A 162 -5.22 18.34 7.49
CA VAL A 162 -5.84 18.18 6.16
C VAL A 162 -6.17 16.71 5.88
N PHE A 163 -5.26 15.77 6.13
CA PHE A 163 -5.55 14.34 5.99
C PHE A 163 -6.69 13.89 6.92
N ALA A 164 -6.66 14.28 8.19
CA ALA A 164 -7.70 13.96 9.17
C ALA A 164 -9.08 14.51 8.75
N LEU A 165 -9.12 15.73 8.18
CA LEU A 165 -10.33 16.35 7.65
C LEU A 165 -10.87 15.60 6.42
N VAL A 166 -10.00 15.25 5.47
CA VAL A 166 -10.40 14.48 4.27
C VAL A 166 -10.93 13.09 4.67
N VAL A 167 -10.29 12.42 5.63
CA VAL A 167 -10.77 11.14 6.20
C VAL A 167 -12.08 11.30 6.96
N LEU A 168 -12.25 12.40 7.72
CA LEU A 168 -13.51 12.74 8.37
C LEU A 168 -14.64 12.92 7.36
N VAL A 169 -14.43 13.70 6.29
CA VAL A 169 -15.43 13.89 5.22
C VAL A 169 -15.72 12.56 4.51
N ALA A 170 -14.69 11.78 4.16
CA ALA A 170 -14.87 10.47 3.53
C ALA A 170 -15.70 9.53 4.43
N THR A 171 -15.38 9.40 5.72
CA THR A 171 -16.14 8.55 6.66
C THR A 171 -17.58 9.02 6.91
N ARG A 172 -17.95 10.25 6.53
CA ARG A 172 -19.35 10.73 6.55
C ARG A 172 -20.13 10.38 5.28
N LEU A 173 -19.45 10.20 4.15
CA LEU A 173 -20.05 10.02 2.81
C LEU A 173 -19.99 8.59 2.28
N VAL A 174 -19.01 7.80 2.73
CA VAL A 174 -18.74 6.47 2.17
C VAL A 174 -19.76 5.42 2.61
N LEU A 175 -20.42 4.80 1.62
CA LEU A 175 -21.35 3.68 1.78
C LEU A 175 -20.89 2.38 1.11
N SER A 176 -19.87 2.45 0.24
CA SER A 176 -19.36 1.30 -0.52
C SER A 176 -18.00 0.81 0.00
N TRP A 177 -17.74 -0.48 -0.19
CA TRP A 177 -16.48 -1.11 0.19
C TRP A 177 -15.26 -0.48 -0.52
N GLY A 178 -15.33 -0.27 -1.83
CA GLY A 178 -14.22 0.29 -2.61
C GLY A 178 -13.78 1.67 -2.11
N TRP A 179 -14.73 2.58 -1.86
CA TRP A 179 -14.42 3.87 -1.27
C TRP A 179 -13.98 3.79 0.21
N THR A 180 -14.34 2.73 0.93
CA THR A 180 -13.84 2.48 2.31
C THR A 180 -12.36 2.08 2.28
N VAL A 181 -11.94 1.29 1.29
CA VAL A 181 -10.51 0.98 1.05
C VAL A 181 -9.72 2.25 0.72
N VAL A 182 -10.28 3.17 -0.08
CA VAL A 182 -9.66 4.47 -0.37
C VAL A 182 -9.55 5.33 0.90
N ALA A 183 -10.62 5.43 1.70
CA ALA A 183 -10.60 6.17 2.97
C ALA A 183 -9.59 5.59 3.97
N PHE A 184 -9.44 4.26 4.02
CA PHE A 184 -8.40 3.58 4.80
C PHE A 184 -6.99 3.96 4.32
N GLY A 185 -6.74 3.96 3.00
CA GLY A 185 -5.46 4.38 2.43
C GLY A 185 -5.10 5.84 2.78
N LEU A 186 -6.07 6.74 2.70
CA LEU A 186 -5.91 8.14 3.12
C LEU A 186 -5.63 8.27 4.63
N ALA A 187 -6.28 7.47 5.47
CA ALA A 187 -5.99 7.42 6.90
C ALA A 187 -4.58 6.88 7.22
N MET A 188 -4.06 5.98 6.39
CA MET A 188 -2.68 5.48 6.50
C MET A 188 -1.63 6.49 6.01
N ALA A 189 -1.99 7.42 5.13
CA ALA A 189 -1.11 8.53 4.73
C ALA A 189 -1.04 9.64 5.79
N GLY A 190 -2.11 9.85 6.58
CA GLY A 190 -2.19 10.90 7.60
C GLY A 190 -1.11 10.92 8.70
N PRO A 191 -0.56 9.80 9.23
CA PRO A 191 0.60 9.83 10.12
C PRO A 191 1.91 10.27 9.44
N LEU A 192 2.00 10.18 8.11
CA LEU A 192 3.29 10.31 7.43
C LEU A 192 3.95 11.68 7.64
N PRO A 193 3.27 12.84 7.48
CA PRO A 193 3.89 14.15 7.68
C PRO A 193 4.63 14.28 9.01
N VAL A 194 3.99 13.92 10.13
CA VAL A 194 4.59 14.00 11.47
C VAL A 194 5.65 12.91 11.71
N SER A 195 5.56 11.75 11.06
CA SER A 195 6.62 10.72 11.16
C SER A 195 7.89 11.07 10.38
N LEU A 196 7.75 11.88 9.33
CA LEU A 196 8.84 12.29 8.43
C LEU A 196 9.49 13.62 8.85
N THR A 197 8.89 14.35 9.80
CA THR A 197 9.44 15.58 10.39
C THR A 197 9.67 15.43 11.90
N GLY A 198 10.89 15.68 12.39
CA GLY A 198 11.18 15.74 13.83
C GLY A 198 12.61 15.36 14.15
N HIS A 199 12.93 15.12 15.43
CA HIS A 199 14.29 14.77 15.88
C HIS A 199 14.84 13.46 15.27
N SER A 200 13.98 12.64 14.66
CA SER A 200 14.37 11.44 13.90
C SER A 200 14.94 11.74 12.51
N ALA A 201 14.62 12.92 11.97
CA ALA A 201 14.95 13.36 10.61
C ALA A 201 16.11 14.37 10.61
N ALA A 202 16.92 14.41 11.67
CA ALA A 202 18.08 15.27 11.82
C ALA A 202 19.21 14.53 12.57
N GLY A 203 20.47 14.84 12.23
CA GLY A 203 21.66 14.17 12.78
C GLY A 203 22.06 12.89 12.04
N GLY A 204 23.02 12.16 12.61
CA GLY A 204 23.55 10.92 12.01
C GLY A 204 22.51 9.80 11.91
N SER A 205 22.55 9.06 10.79
CA SER A 205 21.65 7.96 10.41
C SER A 205 20.15 8.28 10.50
N HIS A 206 19.78 9.53 10.22
CA HIS A 206 18.39 10.00 10.23
C HIS A 206 17.52 9.30 9.17
N ASP A 207 18.10 8.83 8.06
CA ASP A 207 17.45 8.04 7.02
C ASP A 207 16.89 6.71 7.57
N VAL A 208 17.75 5.91 8.23
CA VAL A 208 17.39 4.63 8.86
C VAL A 208 16.45 4.85 10.05
N ALA A 209 16.68 5.90 10.84
CA ALA A 209 15.79 6.27 11.95
C ALA A 209 14.38 6.63 11.47
N THR A 210 14.27 7.38 10.36
CA THR A 210 12.99 7.82 9.77
C THR A 210 12.25 6.66 9.11
N ASP A 211 12.92 5.85 8.27
CA ASP A 211 12.32 4.64 7.68
C ASP A 211 11.75 3.70 8.76
N SER A 212 12.54 3.47 9.82
CA SER A 212 12.16 2.62 10.94
C SER A 212 10.95 3.17 11.68
N LEU A 213 10.89 4.50 11.90
CA LEU A 213 9.77 5.17 12.55
C LEU A 213 8.47 5.11 11.73
N VAL A 214 8.55 5.29 10.40
CA VAL A 214 7.39 5.14 9.49
C VAL A 214 6.80 3.74 9.61
N LEU A 215 7.64 2.70 9.48
CA LEU A 215 7.22 1.30 9.60
C LEU A 215 6.64 1.00 11.00
N HIS A 216 7.22 1.58 12.05
CA HIS A 216 6.76 1.41 13.43
C HIS A 216 5.36 2.02 13.65
N ILE A 217 5.13 3.27 13.21
CA ILE A 217 3.84 3.97 13.40
C ILE A 217 2.72 3.31 12.59
N LEU A 218 2.99 2.91 11.34
CA LEU A 218 2.02 2.19 10.51
C LEU A 218 1.69 0.82 11.12
N GLY A 219 2.71 0.06 11.54
CA GLY A 219 2.52 -1.22 12.21
C GLY A 219 1.71 -1.12 13.52
N ALA A 220 1.99 -0.09 14.33
CA ALA A 220 1.31 0.15 15.60
C ALA A 220 -0.15 0.55 15.36
N SER A 221 -0.41 1.40 14.37
CA SER A 221 -1.76 1.85 13.99
C SER A 221 -2.66 0.69 13.58
N LEU A 222 -2.13 -0.24 12.78
CA LEU A 222 -2.84 -1.44 12.35
C LEU A 222 -3.13 -2.40 13.52
N TRP A 223 -2.20 -2.55 14.46
CA TRP A 223 -2.34 -3.48 15.58
C TRP A 223 -3.26 -2.94 16.68
N VAL A 224 -2.95 -1.77 17.23
CA VAL A 224 -3.67 -1.15 18.34
C VAL A 224 -5.08 -0.76 17.90
N GLY A 225 -5.20 -0.13 16.72
CA GLY A 225 -6.49 0.23 16.14
C GLY A 225 -7.32 -1.00 15.77
N GLY A 226 -6.71 -2.00 15.15
CA GLY A 226 -7.38 -3.25 14.79
C GLY A 226 -7.90 -4.00 16.02
N LEU A 227 -7.13 -4.03 17.12
CA LEU A 227 -7.55 -4.63 18.39
C LEU A 227 -8.76 -3.89 18.95
N ALA A 228 -8.69 -2.56 19.08
CA ALA A 228 -9.78 -1.72 19.58
C ALA A 228 -11.07 -1.93 18.78
N ALA A 229 -10.97 -1.98 17.45
CA ALA A 229 -12.11 -2.21 16.56
C ALA A 229 -12.73 -3.62 16.74
N VAL A 230 -11.90 -4.66 16.85
CA VAL A 230 -12.35 -6.05 17.12
C VAL A 230 -12.98 -6.17 18.52
N LEU A 231 -12.45 -5.49 19.54
CA LEU A 231 -13.02 -5.50 20.90
C LEU A 231 -14.37 -4.77 20.95
N VAL A 232 -14.51 -3.64 20.27
CA VAL A 232 -15.80 -2.94 20.15
C VAL A 232 -16.82 -3.81 19.42
N LEU A 233 -16.46 -4.46 18.31
CA LEU A 233 -17.31 -5.44 17.64
C LEU A 233 -17.73 -6.60 18.58
N ALA A 234 -16.76 -7.19 19.31
CA ALA A 234 -16.98 -8.31 20.22
C ALA A 234 -17.88 -7.98 21.42
N SER A 235 -17.82 -6.74 21.90
CA SER A 235 -18.62 -6.22 23.01
C SER A 235 -20.03 -5.75 22.63
N SER A 236 -20.33 -5.65 21.33
CA SER A 236 -21.64 -5.17 20.85
C SER A 236 -22.79 -6.13 21.19
N ARG A 237 -23.97 -5.59 21.53
CA ARG A 237 -25.17 -6.38 21.89
C ARG A 237 -25.97 -6.94 20.70
N ALA A 238 -25.57 -6.66 19.46
CA ALA A 238 -26.26 -7.19 18.29
C ALA A 238 -25.98 -8.70 18.16
N ASN A 239 -27.01 -9.54 18.05
CA ASN A 239 -26.85 -10.98 18.22
C ASN A 239 -26.95 -11.83 16.94
N ARG A 240 -27.62 -11.37 15.87
CA ARG A 240 -27.71 -12.14 14.61
C ARG A 240 -26.37 -12.16 13.85
N ASP A 241 -25.78 -11.01 13.57
CA ASP A 241 -24.68 -10.92 12.59
C ASP A 241 -23.29 -10.86 13.24
N ARG A 242 -23.22 -10.59 14.55
CA ARG A 242 -21.96 -10.45 15.31
C ARG A 242 -21.12 -11.71 15.30
N ALA A 243 -21.72 -12.89 15.43
CA ALA A 243 -20.97 -14.16 15.39
C ALA A 243 -20.31 -14.37 14.02
N THR A 244 -21.05 -14.09 12.94
CA THR A 244 -20.57 -14.16 11.55
C THR A 244 -19.47 -13.15 11.25
N ALA A 245 -19.58 -11.93 11.77
CA ALA A 245 -18.52 -10.92 11.66
C ALA A 245 -17.25 -11.36 12.42
N LEU A 246 -17.39 -11.87 13.65
CA LEU A 246 -16.25 -12.30 14.48
C LEU A 246 -15.53 -13.55 13.97
N SER A 247 -16.25 -14.51 13.38
CA SER A 247 -15.65 -15.70 12.77
C SER A 247 -14.68 -15.37 11.63
N THR A 248 -14.84 -14.19 11.03
CA THR A 248 -14.00 -13.65 9.96
C THR A 248 -12.96 -12.67 10.49
N ALA A 249 -13.39 -11.71 11.31
CA ALA A 249 -12.56 -10.62 11.79
C ALA A 249 -11.46 -11.10 12.74
N VAL A 250 -11.77 -11.99 13.69
CA VAL A 250 -10.81 -12.40 14.72
C VAL A 250 -9.62 -13.20 14.14
N PRO A 251 -9.80 -14.17 13.23
CA PRO A 251 -8.66 -14.84 12.57
C PRO A 251 -7.84 -13.89 11.67
N ARG A 252 -8.49 -13.02 10.90
CA ARG A 252 -7.81 -12.03 10.02
C ARG A 252 -6.97 -11.06 10.84
N PHE A 253 -7.56 -10.47 11.88
CA PHE A 253 -6.85 -9.58 12.80
C PHE A 253 -5.71 -10.30 13.53
N SER A 254 -5.91 -11.52 14.03
CA SER A 254 -4.85 -12.26 14.73
C SER A 254 -3.64 -12.51 13.82
N ALA A 255 -3.86 -12.83 12.54
CA ALA A 255 -2.79 -12.94 11.54
C ALA A 255 -2.03 -11.63 11.36
N LEU A 256 -2.74 -10.51 11.18
CA LEU A 256 -2.14 -9.18 11.05
C LEU A 256 -1.35 -8.76 12.30
N ALA A 257 -1.92 -8.94 13.49
CA ALA A 257 -1.31 -8.57 14.77
C ALA A 257 0.07 -9.21 14.98
N LEU A 258 0.30 -10.44 14.51
CA LEU A 258 1.62 -11.07 14.57
C LEU A 258 2.62 -10.41 13.61
N VAL A 259 2.19 -10.01 12.41
CA VAL A 259 3.05 -9.28 11.47
C VAL A 259 3.41 -7.92 12.06
N CYS A 260 2.43 -7.19 12.60
CA CYS A 260 2.66 -5.92 13.28
C CYS A 260 3.62 -6.06 14.48
N TRP A 261 3.45 -7.09 15.32
CA TRP A 261 4.35 -7.34 16.45
C TRP A 261 5.80 -7.59 16.00
N VAL A 262 6.02 -8.39 14.94
CA VAL A 262 7.36 -8.59 14.36
C VAL A 262 7.93 -7.29 13.78
N VAL A 263 7.13 -6.51 13.05
CA VAL A 263 7.56 -5.19 12.52
C VAL A 263 7.95 -4.25 13.65
N LEU A 264 7.16 -4.17 14.73
CA LEU A 264 7.46 -3.33 15.90
C LEU A 264 8.71 -3.78 16.65
N ALA A 265 8.95 -5.09 16.74
CA ALA A 265 10.16 -5.64 17.35
C ALA A 265 11.41 -5.26 16.54
N VAL A 266 11.40 -5.48 15.22
CA VAL A 266 12.54 -5.16 14.34
C VAL A 266 12.80 -3.66 14.32
N THR A 267 11.77 -2.84 14.07
CA THR A 267 11.91 -1.37 14.02
C THR A 267 12.28 -0.78 15.38
N GLY A 268 11.80 -1.37 16.48
CA GLY A 268 12.16 -1.00 17.84
C GLY A 268 13.64 -1.26 18.14
N VAL A 269 14.16 -2.44 17.77
CA VAL A 269 15.59 -2.77 17.90
C VAL A 269 16.44 -1.83 17.05
N VAL A 270 16.07 -1.56 15.79
CA VAL A 270 16.82 -0.63 14.94
C VAL A 270 16.83 0.79 15.51
N ASN A 271 15.69 1.31 15.98
CA ASN A 271 15.63 2.63 16.61
C ASN A 271 16.45 2.69 17.92
N ALA A 272 16.49 1.61 18.70
CA ALA A 272 17.30 1.56 19.92
C ALA A 272 18.81 1.61 19.59
N LEU A 273 19.26 0.80 18.63
CA LEU A 273 20.66 0.74 18.21
C LEU A 273 21.17 2.06 17.58
N VAL A 274 20.32 2.80 16.88
CA VAL A 274 20.68 4.11 16.28
C VAL A 274 20.75 5.23 17.32
N ARG A 275 20.03 5.11 18.46
CA ARG A 275 19.83 6.25 19.40
C ARG A 275 20.48 6.08 20.78
N VAL A 276 20.85 4.86 21.17
CA VAL A 276 21.34 4.57 22.52
C VAL A 276 22.56 3.65 22.43
N PRO A 277 23.77 4.12 22.81
CA PRO A 277 24.90 3.23 22.93
C PRO A 277 24.64 2.22 24.06
N LEU A 278 25.13 0.99 23.91
CA LEU A 278 24.83 -0.10 24.85
C LEU A 278 25.23 0.20 26.30
N SER A 279 26.24 1.03 26.51
CA SER A 279 26.67 1.54 27.83
C SER A 279 25.66 2.49 28.49
N ALA A 280 24.88 3.24 27.70
CA ALA A 280 23.87 4.18 28.19
C ALA A 280 22.50 3.52 28.43
N LEU A 281 22.29 2.28 27.97
CA LEU A 281 20.98 1.62 27.95
C LEU A 281 20.34 1.45 29.34
N PHE A 282 21.14 1.24 30.38
CA PHE A 282 20.68 1.05 31.76
C PHE A 282 21.05 2.21 32.71
N THR A 283 21.75 3.21 32.21
CA THR A 283 22.28 4.34 33.01
C THR A 283 21.64 5.69 32.64
N SER A 284 21.07 5.81 31.45
CA SER A 284 20.36 7.01 31.01
C SER A 284 18.84 6.87 31.15
N GLU A 285 18.15 7.99 31.39
CA GLU A 285 16.68 8.04 31.41
C GLU A 285 16.07 7.58 30.07
N TYR A 286 16.66 8.02 28.96
CA TYR A 286 16.26 7.57 27.61
C TYR A 286 16.37 6.05 27.46
N GLY A 287 17.48 5.46 27.93
CA GLY A 287 17.68 4.02 27.96
C GLY A 287 16.62 3.29 28.79
N ALA A 288 16.29 3.81 29.97
CA ALA A 288 15.23 3.24 30.83
C ALA A 288 13.85 3.25 30.13
N LEU A 289 13.50 4.32 29.41
CA LEU A 289 12.27 4.40 28.61
C LEU A 289 12.26 3.38 27.44
N VAL A 290 13.42 3.12 26.81
CA VAL A 290 13.59 2.08 25.77
C VAL A 290 13.45 0.67 26.36
N VAL A 291 14.01 0.42 27.56
CA VAL A 291 13.84 -0.85 28.28
C VAL A 291 12.37 -1.06 28.66
N ALA A 292 11.69 -0.04 29.17
CA ALA A 292 10.26 -0.10 29.51
C ALA A 292 9.39 -0.45 28.28
N LYS A 293 9.65 0.17 27.12
CA LYS A 293 8.99 -0.19 25.84
C LYS A 293 9.27 -1.63 25.43
N THR A 294 10.52 -2.09 25.59
CA THR A 294 10.93 -3.46 25.25
C THR A 294 10.19 -4.49 26.10
N VAL A 295 10.10 -4.27 27.42
CA VAL A 295 9.34 -5.12 28.34
C VAL A 295 7.86 -5.13 27.97
N ALA A 296 7.26 -3.97 27.68
CA ALA A 296 5.86 -3.89 27.26
C ALA A 296 5.60 -4.66 25.96
N LEU A 297 6.49 -4.58 24.96
CA LEU A 297 6.37 -5.32 23.71
C LEU A 297 6.47 -6.85 23.89
N ILE A 298 7.32 -7.31 24.82
CA ILE A 298 7.41 -8.74 25.19
C ILE A 298 6.11 -9.20 25.86
N LEU A 299 5.59 -8.42 26.82
CA LEU A 299 4.31 -8.72 27.49
C LEU A 299 3.14 -8.77 26.49
N LEU A 300 3.05 -7.82 25.57
CA LEU A 300 2.06 -7.83 24.48
C LEU A 300 2.22 -9.07 23.57
N GLY A 301 3.45 -9.50 23.28
CA GLY A 301 3.73 -10.74 22.55
C GLY A 301 3.19 -11.98 23.28
N VAL A 302 3.35 -12.05 24.60
CA VAL A 302 2.78 -13.12 25.46
C VAL A 302 1.24 -13.08 25.44
N LEU A 303 0.63 -11.89 25.56
CA LEU A 303 -0.82 -11.72 25.46
C LEU A 303 -1.35 -12.16 24.08
N GLY A 304 -0.67 -11.79 23.00
CA GLY A 304 -1.00 -12.24 21.63
C GLY A 304 -0.89 -13.76 21.45
N ALA A 305 0.10 -14.40 22.07
CA ALA A 305 0.23 -15.86 22.10
C ALA A 305 -0.91 -16.54 22.91
N LEU A 306 -1.32 -15.95 24.03
CA LEU A 306 -2.47 -16.40 24.82
C LEU A 306 -3.79 -16.24 24.03
N HIS A 307 -3.98 -15.12 23.34
CA HIS A 307 -5.12 -14.88 22.46
C HIS A 307 -5.23 -15.97 21.38
N ARG A 308 -4.12 -16.25 20.66
CA ARG A 308 -4.05 -17.30 19.63
C ARG A 308 -4.38 -18.69 20.16
N ARG A 309 -3.93 -19.04 21.38
CA ARG A 309 -4.17 -20.37 21.98
C ARG A 309 -5.54 -20.52 22.63
N ARG A 310 -6.12 -19.45 23.21
CA ARG A 310 -7.29 -19.56 24.10
C ARG A 310 -8.53 -18.79 23.63
N THR A 311 -8.39 -17.64 22.98
CA THR A 311 -9.54 -16.77 22.68
C THR A 311 -9.99 -16.79 21.23
N VAL A 312 -9.08 -16.95 20.26
CA VAL A 312 -9.40 -16.81 18.82
C VAL A 312 -10.48 -17.80 18.38
N ALA A 313 -10.30 -19.10 18.66
CA ALA A 313 -11.27 -20.13 18.31
C ALA A 313 -12.61 -19.95 19.05
N ALA A 314 -12.57 -19.58 20.34
CA ALA A 314 -13.78 -19.36 21.14
C ALA A 314 -14.59 -18.14 20.66
N ALA A 315 -13.92 -17.04 20.31
CA ALA A 315 -14.56 -15.83 19.81
C ALA A 315 -15.14 -16.02 18.40
N ALA A 316 -14.51 -16.84 17.56
CA ALA A 316 -15.03 -17.19 16.24
C ALA A 316 -16.37 -17.95 16.29
N VAL A 317 -16.68 -18.64 17.39
CA VAL A 317 -18.00 -19.24 17.69
C VAL A 317 -18.83 -18.39 18.67
N GLY A 318 -18.57 -17.08 18.75
CA GLY A 318 -19.37 -16.11 19.50
C GLY A 318 -19.09 -15.98 21.00
N ARG A 319 -18.15 -16.73 21.58
CA ARG A 319 -17.81 -16.68 23.01
C ARG A 319 -16.81 -15.55 23.31
N THR A 320 -17.29 -14.32 23.40
CA THR A 320 -16.43 -13.12 23.44
C THR A 320 -15.85 -12.74 24.80
N LYS A 321 -16.34 -13.28 25.93
CA LYS A 321 -15.94 -12.84 27.29
C LYS A 321 -14.41 -12.87 27.51
N ALA A 322 -13.74 -13.95 27.14
CA ALA A 322 -12.28 -14.08 27.29
C ALA A 322 -11.48 -13.17 26.35
N LEU A 323 -11.99 -12.94 25.12
CA LEU A 323 -11.40 -11.99 24.18
C LEU A 323 -11.48 -10.56 24.73
N VAL A 324 -12.65 -10.15 25.23
CA VAL A 324 -12.88 -8.80 25.76
C VAL A 324 -12.09 -8.56 27.05
N ALA A 325 -11.99 -9.55 27.94
CA ALA A 325 -11.22 -9.42 29.18
C ALA A 325 -9.71 -9.32 28.92
N LEU A 326 -9.12 -10.25 28.15
CA LEU A 326 -7.69 -10.27 27.88
C LEU A 326 -7.26 -9.11 26.98
N GLY A 327 -8.04 -8.82 25.93
CA GLY A 327 -7.78 -7.71 25.03
C GLY A 327 -8.03 -6.35 25.68
N GLY A 328 -8.86 -6.28 26.73
CA GLY A 328 -9.00 -5.11 27.59
C GLY A 328 -7.71 -4.76 28.34
N VAL A 329 -6.96 -5.76 28.79
CA VAL A 329 -5.62 -5.56 29.38
C VAL A 329 -4.61 -5.18 28.29
N GLU A 330 -4.64 -5.88 27.15
CA GLU A 330 -3.74 -5.62 26.00
C GLU A 330 -3.91 -4.17 25.49
N ILE A 331 -5.15 -3.68 25.29
CA ILE A 331 -5.39 -2.33 24.78
C ILE A 331 -5.02 -1.24 25.80
N LEU A 332 -5.22 -1.46 27.10
CA LEU A 332 -4.77 -0.50 28.13
C LEU A 332 -3.25 -0.39 28.16
N LEU A 333 -2.53 -1.52 28.06
CA LEU A 333 -1.07 -1.54 27.95
C LEU A 333 -0.59 -0.82 26.67
N MET A 334 -1.21 -1.11 25.52
CA MET A 334 -0.91 -0.43 24.25
C MET A 334 -1.11 1.09 24.31
N LEU A 335 -2.25 1.55 24.81
CA LEU A 335 -2.54 2.99 24.91
C LEU A 335 -1.59 3.68 25.90
N GLY A 336 -1.25 3.02 27.02
CA GLY A 336 -0.18 3.47 27.92
C GLY A 336 1.18 3.58 27.23
N THR A 337 1.54 2.63 26.36
CA THR A 337 2.79 2.70 25.58
C THR A 337 2.81 3.80 24.52
N ILE A 338 1.65 4.27 24.03
CA ILE A 338 1.57 5.48 23.19
C ILE A 338 1.94 6.71 24.03
N GLY A 339 1.40 6.85 25.24
CA GLY A 339 1.79 7.93 26.16
C GLY A 339 3.29 7.93 26.47
N LEU A 340 3.86 6.76 26.74
CA LEU A 340 5.31 6.56 26.90
C LEU A 340 6.10 6.89 25.63
N ALA A 341 5.55 6.64 24.44
CA ALA A 341 6.19 6.96 23.17
C ALA A 341 6.20 8.47 22.88
N VAL A 342 5.14 9.19 23.21
CA VAL A 342 5.08 10.66 23.12
C VAL A 342 6.10 11.30 24.06
N ALA A 343 6.24 10.81 25.29
CA ALA A 343 7.25 11.28 26.23
C ALA A 343 8.69 11.01 25.71
N LEU A 344 8.98 9.80 25.24
CA LEU A 344 10.28 9.46 24.61
C LEU A 344 10.59 10.35 23.39
N GLY A 345 9.56 10.80 22.66
CA GLY A 345 9.70 11.70 21.52
C GLY A 345 10.10 13.14 21.90
N ARG A 346 10.02 13.53 23.18
CA ARG A 346 10.47 14.84 23.71
C ARG A 346 11.76 14.75 24.54
N SER A 347 12.12 13.59 25.07
CA SER A 347 13.43 13.38 25.71
C SER A 347 14.56 13.40 24.68
N ALA A 348 15.63 14.16 24.96
CA ALA A 348 16.86 14.09 24.19
C ALA A 348 17.52 12.70 24.33
N PRO A 349 18.14 12.15 23.26
CA PRO A 349 19.05 11.02 23.40
C PRO A 349 20.20 11.34 24.37
N PRO A 350 20.87 10.34 24.96
CA PRO A 350 22.02 10.57 25.82
C PRO A 350 23.14 11.26 25.03
N ASP A 351 23.80 12.25 25.64
CA ASP A 351 25.03 12.80 25.06
C ASP A 351 26.09 11.68 25.01
N THR A 352 26.71 11.54 23.84
CA THR A 352 27.72 10.52 23.55
C THR A 352 29.13 11.08 23.52
N GLY A 353 29.29 12.42 23.62
CA GLY A 353 30.57 13.09 23.43
C GLY A 353 31.13 12.98 22.01
N ALA A 354 30.29 12.58 21.04
CA ALA A 354 30.68 12.49 19.63
C ALA A 354 30.99 13.88 19.06
N ALA A 355 31.89 13.91 18.07
CA ALA A 355 32.15 15.14 17.31
C ALA A 355 30.87 15.59 16.56
N PRO A 356 30.73 16.90 16.24
CA PRO A 356 29.67 17.36 15.35
C PRO A 356 29.68 16.58 14.03
N PRO A 357 28.50 16.25 13.47
CA PRO A 357 28.42 15.48 12.23
C PRO A 357 29.10 16.21 11.07
N SER A 358 29.61 15.45 10.11
CA SER A 358 30.14 16.02 8.86
C SER A 358 29.02 16.72 8.08
N ILE A 359 29.36 17.57 7.09
CA ILE A 359 28.35 18.18 6.21
C ILE A 359 27.55 17.10 5.48
N THR A 360 28.24 16.05 4.99
CA THR A 360 27.60 14.91 4.32
C THR A 360 26.69 14.17 5.29
N GLU A 361 27.15 13.83 6.49
CA GLU A 361 26.36 13.15 7.50
C GLU A 361 25.12 13.96 7.93
N ALA A 362 25.26 15.28 8.11
CA ALA A 362 24.16 16.16 8.45
C ALA A 362 23.09 16.24 7.34
N VAL A 363 23.50 16.15 6.07
CA VAL A 363 22.61 16.33 4.91
C VAL A 363 21.99 15.02 4.40
N ILE A 364 22.73 13.91 4.35
CA ILE A 364 22.24 12.61 3.83
C ILE A 364 22.13 11.50 4.90
N GLY A 365 22.65 11.75 6.12
CA GLY A 365 22.56 10.83 7.25
C GLY A 365 23.79 9.92 7.44
N TYR A 366 24.82 10.00 6.60
CA TYR A 366 26.04 9.20 6.71
C TYR A 366 27.17 9.78 5.86
N ASP A 367 28.41 9.41 6.17
CA ASP A 367 29.57 9.71 5.33
C ASP A 367 29.74 8.73 4.17
N LEU A 368 30.50 9.15 3.16
CA LEU A 368 30.92 8.33 2.02
C LEU A 368 32.41 8.01 2.12
N ASP A 369 32.75 6.73 2.08
CA ASP A 369 34.10 6.22 2.35
C ASP A 369 35.12 6.45 1.19
N GLY A 370 34.81 7.31 0.21
CA GLY A 370 35.63 7.60 -0.98
C GLY A 370 34.81 7.71 -2.28
N PRO A 371 35.48 7.78 -3.46
CA PRO A 371 34.81 7.90 -4.76
C PRO A 371 34.04 6.62 -5.16
N PRO A 372 32.99 6.72 -5.98
CA PRO A 372 32.30 5.55 -6.50
C PRO A 372 33.22 4.72 -7.40
N THR A 373 33.34 3.43 -7.08
CA THR A 373 33.97 2.42 -7.94
C THR A 373 32.98 1.30 -8.17
N LEU A 374 33.16 0.47 -9.21
CA LEU A 374 32.27 -0.68 -9.45
C LEU A 374 32.16 -1.59 -8.21
N VAL A 375 33.27 -1.78 -7.49
CA VAL A 375 33.32 -2.56 -6.24
C VAL A 375 32.48 -1.90 -5.16
N ARG A 376 32.61 -0.58 -4.93
CA ARG A 376 31.78 0.15 -3.95
C ARG A 376 30.31 0.16 -4.35
N LEU A 377 29.97 0.49 -5.60
CA LEU A 377 28.59 0.49 -6.09
C LEU A 377 27.89 -0.88 -5.91
N LEU A 378 28.63 -2.00 -5.93
CA LEU A 378 28.10 -3.34 -5.70
C LEU A 378 28.18 -3.84 -4.24
N LEU A 379 29.19 -3.44 -3.47
CA LEU A 379 29.53 -4.04 -2.15
C LEU A 379 29.53 -3.05 -0.97
N ASP A 380 29.34 -1.76 -1.20
CA ASP A 380 29.22 -0.73 -0.16
C ASP A 380 27.76 -0.60 0.30
N TRP A 381 27.30 -1.58 1.09
CA TRP A 381 25.88 -1.75 1.41
C TRP A 381 25.39 -0.87 2.56
N ARG A 382 24.28 -0.16 2.32
CA ARG A 382 23.45 0.49 3.34
C ARG A 382 22.00 0.07 3.12
N PHE A 383 21.51 -0.90 3.91
CA PHE A 383 20.22 -1.53 3.68
C PHE A 383 19.04 -0.55 3.84
N SER A 384 18.30 -0.28 2.76
CA SER A 384 17.04 0.47 2.84
C SER A 384 16.00 -0.36 3.58
N LEU A 385 15.57 0.11 4.74
CA LEU A 385 14.57 -0.58 5.54
C LEU A 385 13.24 -0.68 4.82
N ILE A 386 12.83 0.33 4.04
CA ILE A 386 11.58 0.29 3.27
C ILE A 386 11.73 -0.61 2.03
N TYR A 387 12.65 -0.30 1.11
CA TYR A 387 12.71 -0.99 -0.18
C TYR A 387 13.44 -2.32 -0.14
N GLY A 388 14.47 -2.45 0.69
CA GLY A 388 15.15 -3.71 0.93
C GLY A 388 14.24 -4.73 1.61
N SER A 389 13.46 -4.33 2.62
CA SER A 389 12.49 -5.25 3.25
C SER A 389 11.33 -5.60 2.32
N LEU A 390 10.87 -4.65 1.49
CA LEU A 390 9.88 -4.90 0.44
C LEU A 390 10.37 -5.94 -0.57
N ALA A 391 11.61 -5.83 -1.05
CA ALA A 391 12.21 -6.80 -1.96
C ALA A 391 12.28 -8.20 -1.33
N LEU A 392 12.71 -8.32 -0.07
CA LEU A 392 12.73 -9.60 0.66
C LEU A 392 11.32 -10.18 0.89
N LEU A 393 10.34 -9.34 1.20
CA LEU A 393 8.94 -9.73 1.35
C LEU A 393 8.35 -10.24 0.02
N MET A 394 8.65 -9.55 -1.09
CA MET A 394 8.26 -9.95 -2.45
C MET A 394 8.84 -11.31 -2.83
N VAL A 395 10.11 -11.58 -2.52
CA VAL A 395 10.72 -12.91 -2.69
C VAL A 395 10.00 -13.95 -1.83
N ALA A 396 9.80 -13.68 -0.54
CA ALA A 396 9.18 -14.62 0.39
C ALA A 396 7.74 -15.00 0.00
N LEU A 397 6.91 -14.02 -0.36
CA LEU A 397 5.53 -14.23 -0.80
C LEU A 397 5.46 -15.03 -2.10
N TYR A 398 6.34 -14.75 -3.06
CA TYR A 398 6.40 -15.46 -4.34
C TYR A 398 6.84 -16.92 -4.16
N VAL A 399 7.86 -17.16 -3.31
CA VAL A 399 8.29 -18.51 -2.92
C VAL A 399 7.17 -19.28 -2.21
N VAL A 400 6.40 -18.64 -1.32
CA VAL A 400 5.19 -19.25 -0.71
C VAL A 400 4.14 -19.57 -1.76
N GLY A 401 3.94 -18.69 -2.75
CA GLY A 401 3.07 -18.93 -3.90
C GLY A 401 3.46 -20.18 -4.70
N ILE A 402 4.72 -20.26 -5.14
CA ILE A 402 5.26 -21.44 -5.85
C ILE A 402 5.12 -22.71 -5.00
N ARG A 403 5.48 -22.66 -3.71
CA ARG A 403 5.39 -23.83 -2.81
C ARG A 403 3.96 -24.33 -2.65
N LYS A 404 2.97 -23.43 -2.57
CA LYS A 404 1.54 -23.80 -2.55
C LYS A 404 1.09 -24.43 -3.86
N LEU A 405 1.55 -23.89 -4.99
CA LEU A 405 1.19 -24.38 -6.32
C LEU A 405 1.79 -25.77 -6.59
N ARG A 406 3.09 -25.96 -6.35
CA ARG A 406 3.76 -27.27 -6.44
C ARG A 406 3.16 -28.33 -5.53
N ARG A 407 2.74 -27.98 -4.30
CA ARG A 407 2.05 -28.89 -3.38
C ARG A 407 0.67 -29.36 -3.86
N ARG A 408 0.08 -28.70 -4.87
CA ARG A 408 -1.16 -29.13 -5.55
C ARG A 408 -0.90 -29.96 -6.81
N GLY A 409 0.36 -30.17 -7.21
CA GLY A 409 0.74 -30.80 -8.47
C GLY A 409 0.89 -29.82 -9.65
N ASP A 410 0.58 -28.54 -9.45
CA ASP A 410 0.64 -27.53 -10.51
C ASP A 410 2.09 -27.06 -10.79
N ALA A 411 2.48 -27.09 -12.07
CA ALA A 411 3.77 -26.56 -12.53
C ALA A 411 3.75 -25.02 -12.63
N TRP A 412 4.88 -24.37 -12.31
CA TRP A 412 5.09 -22.93 -12.50
C TRP A 412 6.31 -22.68 -13.39
N PRO A 413 6.23 -21.84 -14.44
CA PRO A 413 7.36 -21.60 -15.35
C PRO A 413 8.58 -21.02 -14.64
N VAL A 414 9.74 -21.68 -14.79
CA VAL A 414 11.00 -21.27 -14.13
C VAL A 414 11.43 -19.87 -14.57
N GLY A 415 11.29 -19.53 -15.86
CA GLY A 415 11.64 -18.19 -16.38
C GLY A 415 10.90 -17.03 -15.70
N ARG A 416 9.63 -17.23 -15.28
CA ARG A 416 8.89 -16.23 -14.48
C ARG A 416 9.49 -16.06 -13.09
N SER A 417 9.96 -17.16 -12.50
CA SER A 417 10.61 -17.13 -11.18
C SER A 417 11.96 -16.43 -11.23
N ILE A 418 12.76 -16.70 -12.27
CA ILE A 418 14.03 -16.01 -12.53
C ILE A 418 13.76 -14.51 -12.70
N ALA A 419 12.85 -14.11 -13.60
CA ALA A 419 12.50 -12.72 -13.82
C ALA A 419 12.06 -12.01 -12.52
N TRP A 420 11.18 -12.64 -11.72
CA TRP A 420 10.75 -12.08 -10.43
C TRP A 420 11.92 -11.88 -9.46
N PHE A 421 12.78 -12.89 -9.29
CA PHE A 421 13.91 -12.79 -8.37
C PHE A 421 14.96 -11.78 -8.86
N CYS A 422 15.21 -11.70 -10.16
CA CYS A 422 16.06 -10.65 -10.74
C CYS A 422 15.45 -9.26 -10.53
N GLY A 423 14.14 -9.07 -10.70
CA GLY A 423 13.47 -7.80 -10.44
C GLY A 423 13.55 -7.38 -8.96
N CYS A 424 13.38 -8.33 -8.03
CA CYS A 424 13.60 -8.08 -6.60
C CYS A 424 15.08 -7.78 -6.28
N ALA A 425 16.03 -8.44 -6.95
CA ALA A 425 17.45 -8.18 -6.79
C ALA A 425 17.85 -6.80 -7.32
N VAL A 426 17.28 -6.35 -8.46
CA VAL A 426 17.51 -4.99 -8.98
C VAL A 426 16.93 -3.94 -8.04
N LEU A 427 15.72 -4.14 -7.50
CA LEU A 427 15.15 -3.25 -6.47
C LEU A 427 16.04 -3.19 -5.21
N LEU A 428 16.53 -4.34 -4.74
CA LEU A 428 17.43 -4.41 -3.59
C LEU A 428 18.77 -3.71 -3.86
N LEU A 429 19.43 -4.00 -4.98
CA LEU A 429 20.70 -3.37 -5.35
C LEU A 429 20.53 -1.85 -5.52
N ALA A 430 19.56 -1.41 -6.31
CA ALA A 430 19.32 0.01 -6.57
C ALA A 430 19.08 0.83 -5.30
N THR A 431 18.53 0.22 -4.24
CA THR A 431 18.15 0.94 -3.01
C THR A 431 19.03 0.62 -1.78
N SER A 432 19.89 -0.40 -1.85
CA SER A 432 20.63 -0.90 -0.68
C SER A 432 22.10 -1.21 -0.90
N SER A 433 22.58 -1.33 -2.15
CA SER A 433 24.03 -1.39 -2.43
C SER A 433 24.62 0.02 -2.51
N GLY A 434 25.89 0.13 -2.92
CA GLY A 434 26.51 1.43 -3.16
C GLY A 434 25.80 2.30 -4.20
N VAL A 435 24.94 1.73 -5.07
CA VAL A 435 24.04 2.54 -5.91
C VAL A 435 23.12 3.38 -5.03
N GLY A 436 22.42 2.75 -4.08
CA GLY A 436 21.54 3.45 -3.13
C GLY A 436 22.30 4.35 -2.15
N ARG A 437 23.52 3.97 -1.75
CA ARG A 437 24.36 4.77 -0.84
C ARG A 437 24.93 6.04 -1.49
N TYR A 438 25.20 6.05 -2.80
CA TYR A 438 25.81 7.21 -3.49
C TYR A 438 24.78 8.05 -4.26
N ALA A 439 23.58 7.51 -4.54
CA ALA A 439 22.53 8.23 -5.27
C ALA A 439 22.12 9.58 -4.64
N PRO A 440 21.94 9.75 -3.32
CA PRO A 440 21.61 11.06 -2.76
C PRO A 440 22.67 12.14 -3.01
N SER A 441 23.92 11.74 -3.26
CA SER A 441 25.08 12.63 -3.27
C SER A 441 25.66 12.90 -4.66
N MET A 442 25.29 12.11 -5.67
CA MET A 442 25.80 12.22 -7.04
C MET A 442 24.67 12.09 -8.06
N PHE A 443 24.51 13.08 -8.93
CA PHE A 443 23.46 13.11 -9.94
C PHE A 443 23.59 11.97 -10.95
N SER A 444 24.81 11.56 -11.32
CA SER A 444 25.02 10.41 -12.20
C SER A 444 24.49 9.10 -11.60
N VAL A 445 24.82 8.82 -10.33
CA VAL A 445 24.38 7.61 -9.61
C VAL A 445 22.88 7.66 -9.34
N HIS A 446 22.35 8.82 -8.98
CA HIS A 446 20.93 9.12 -8.86
C HIS A 446 20.15 8.73 -10.12
N MET A 447 20.56 9.23 -11.29
CA MET A 447 19.93 8.86 -12.56
C MET A 447 20.03 7.36 -12.83
N GLY A 448 21.18 6.73 -12.55
CA GLY A 448 21.35 5.28 -12.63
C GLY A 448 20.34 4.49 -11.79
N GLN A 449 20.17 4.87 -10.51
CA GLN A 449 19.15 4.31 -9.60
C GLN A 449 17.75 4.46 -10.19
N HIS A 450 17.39 5.65 -10.67
CA HIS A 450 16.05 5.89 -11.21
C HIS A 450 15.76 5.13 -12.50
N MET A 451 16.75 4.86 -13.35
CA MET A 451 16.59 3.98 -14.52
C MET A 451 16.42 2.51 -14.12
N MET A 452 17.16 2.04 -13.12
CA MET A 452 16.98 0.69 -12.55
C MET A 452 15.57 0.51 -11.98
N LEU A 453 15.04 1.54 -11.30
CA LEU A 453 13.72 1.50 -10.67
C LEU A 453 12.55 1.76 -11.63
N SER A 454 12.70 2.58 -12.67
CA SER A 454 11.61 2.88 -13.61
C SER A 454 11.49 1.88 -14.77
N MET A 455 12.59 1.24 -15.18
CA MET A 455 12.59 0.34 -16.32
C MET A 455 12.95 -1.09 -15.92
N LEU A 456 14.18 -1.31 -15.44
CA LEU A 456 14.72 -2.67 -15.31
C LEU A 456 13.95 -3.52 -14.28
N ALA A 457 13.75 -3.00 -13.06
CA ALA A 457 12.97 -3.72 -12.05
C ALA A 457 11.51 -3.94 -12.50
N PRO A 458 10.75 -2.92 -12.96
CA PRO A 458 9.39 -3.11 -13.47
C PRO A 458 9.23 -4.16 -14.56
N ILE A 459 10.08 -4.16 -15.60
CA ILE A 459 10.03 -5.16 -16.68
C ILE A 459 10.16 -6.57 -16.10
N LEU A 460 11.18 -6.78 -15.25
CA LEU A 460 11.46 -8.08 -14.62
C LEU A 460 10.35 -8.53 -13.66
N LEU A 461 9.80 -7.61 -12.86
CA LEU A 461 8.73 -7.89 -11.91
C LEU A 461 7.41 -8.24 -12.61
N VAL A 462 7.04 -7.52 -13.68
CA VAL A 462 5.85 -7.81 -14.49
C VAL A 462 5.97 -9.15 -15.22
N LEU A 463 7.15 -9.47 -15.77
CA LEU A 463 7.45 -10.79 -16.35
C LEU A 463 7.31 -11.93 -15.33
N GLY A 464 7.43 -11.64 -14.03
CA GLY A 464 7.20 -12.58 -12.94
C GLY A 464 5.76 -13.11 -12.83
N ALA A 465 4.78 -12.49 -13.48
CA ALA A 465 3.35 -12.81 -13.36
C ALA A 465 2.82 -12.88 -11.90
N PRO A 466 3.16 -11.92 -11.03
CA PRO A 466 2.81 -11.95 -9.61
C PRO A 466 1.31 -12.01 -9.33
N VAL A 467 0.48 -11.30 -10.12
CA VAL A 467 -0.98 -11.31 -9.96
C VAL A 467 -1.51 -12.71 -10.32
N THR A 468 -1.06 -13.29 -11.43
CA THR A 468 -1.42 -14.66 -11.83
C THR A 468 -1.01 -15.68 -10.78
N LEU A 469 0.19 -15.58 -10.20
CA LEU A 469 0.63 -16.47 -9.14
C LEU A 469 -0.24 -16.33 -7.89
N ALA A 470 -0.52 -15.10 -7.46
CA ALA A 470 -1.39 -14.83 -6.32
C ALA A 470 -2.81 -15.40 -6.52
N LEU A 471 -3.41 -15.17 -7.69
CA LEU A 471 -4.76 -15.64 -8.03
C LEU A 471 -4.88 -17.17 -8.15
N ARG A 472 -3.78 -17.89 -8.40
CA ARG A 472 -3.70 -19.36 -8.38
C ARG A 472 -3.37 -19.93 -6.99
N ALA A 473 -2.47 -19.29 -6.25
CA ALA A 473 -1.99 -19.77 -4.96
C ALA A 473 -2.94 -19.45 -3.79
N LEU A 474 -3.72 -18.38 -3.87
CA LEU A 474 -4.74 -18.03 -2.90
C LEU A 474 -6.02 -18.84 -3.13
N PRO A 475 -6.67 -19.38 -2.08
CA PRO A 475 -7.97 -20.05 -2.23
C PRO A 475 -9.06 -19.03 -2.57
N PRO A 476 -10.09 -19.39 -3.36
CA PRO A 476 -11.34 -18.64 -3.39
C PRO A 476 -11.98 -18.60 -2.00
N ALA A 477 -12.70 -17.51 -1.69
CA ALA A 477 -13.57 -17.48 -0.51
C ALA A 477 -14.68 -18.56 -0.60
N GLY A 478 -15.34 -18.67 -1.75
CA GLY A 478 -16.53 -19.50 -1.98
C GLY A 478 -17.83 -18.69 -1.93
N ARG A 479 -18.93 -19.22 -2.48
CA ARG A 479 -20.19 -18.46 -2.68
C ARG A 479 -20.83 -17.92 -1.39
N ASP A 480 -20.61 -18.59 -0.25
CA ASP A 480 -21.23 -18.28 1.04
C ASP A 480 -20.24 -17.74 2.09
N ARG A 481 -19.04 -17.32 1.66
CA ARG A 481 -17.98 -16.82 2.55
C ARG A 481 -17.55 -15.40 2.17
N PRO A 482 -17.08 -14.61 3.15
CA PRO A 482 -16.62 -13.23 2.93
C PRO A 482 -15.40 -13.17 2.01
N ASP A 483 -15.42 -12.22 1.08
CA ASP A 483 -14.31 -11.89 0.17
C ASP A 483 -12.97 -11.87 0.90
N GLY A 484 -11.99 -12.56 0.33
CA GLY A 484 -10.64 -12.69 0.85
C GLY A 484 -9.60 -11.98 -0.04
N PRO A 485 -8.30 -12.20 0.24
CA PRO A 485 -7.22 -11.54 -0.49
C PRO A 485 -7.23 -11.79 -2.00
N ARG A 486 -7.77 -12.93 -2.47
CA ARG A 486 -7.90 -13.23 -3.90
C ARG A 486 -8.92 -12.31 -4.55
N GLU A 487 -10.09 -12.18 -3.92
CA GLU A 487 -11.19 -11.34 -4.37
C GLU A 487 -10.81 -9.85 -4.30
N TRP A 488 -10.05 -9.42 -3.28
CA TRP A 488 -9.52 -8.05 -3.19
C TRP A 488 -8.55 -7.72 -4.33
N ILE A 489 -7.64 -8.63 -4.69
CA ILE A 489 -6.75 -8.47 -5.84
C ILE A 489 -7.56 -8.36 -7.15
N LEU A 490 -8.58 -9.23 -7.34
CA LEU A 490 -9.47 -9.14 -8.50
C LEU A 490 -10.19 -7.79 -8.56
N ALA A 491 -10.74 -7.31 -7.44
CA ALA A 491 -11.43 -6.03 -7.39
C ALA A 491 -10.51 -4.83 -7.66
N ALA A 492 -9.26 -4.88 -7.18
CA ALA A 492 -8.26 -3.86 -7.47
C ALA A 492 -7.89 -3.82 -8.97
N VAL A 493 -7.64 -4.99 -9.57
CA VAL A 493 -7.29 -5.13 -11.00
C VAL A 493 -8.42 -4.65 -11.91
N HIS A 494 -9.68 -4.92 -11.58
CA HIS A 494 -10.85 -4.51 -12.36
C HIS A 494 -11.42 -3.14 -11.93
N SER A 495 -10.74 -2.41 -11.05
CA SER A 495 -11.22 -1.11 -10.56
C SER A 495 -11.28 -0.05 -11.68
N PRO A 496 -12.19 0.93 -11.59
CA PRO A 496 -12.25 2.03 -12.56
C PRO A 496 -10.96 2.86 -12.58
N VAL A 497 -10.29 2.98 -11.43
CA VAL A 497 -8.98 3.65 -11.29
C VAL A 497 -7.90 2.89 -12.05
N ALA A 498 -7.78 1.57 -11.88
CA ALA A 498 -6.84 0.77 -12.66
C ALA A 498 -7.13 0.88 -14.17
N ARG A 499 -8.41 0.81 -14.59
CA ARG A 499 -8.83 0.97 -15.99
C ARG A 499 -8.55 2.36 -16.57
N TRP A 500 -8.43 3.40 -15.74
CA TRP A 500 -8.05 4.76 -16.16
C TRP A 500 -6.53 4.92 -16.21
N LEU A 501 -5.82 4.49 -15.16
CA LEU A 501 -4.37 4.55 -15.04
C LEU A 501 -3.63 3.70 -16.10
N THR A 502 -4.20 2.56 -16.53
CA THR A 502 -3.66 1.72 -17.62
C THR A 502 -4.11 2.17 -19.02
N HIS A 503 -4.69 3.36 -19.17
CA HIS A 503 -5.01 3.92 -20.49
C HIS A 503 -3.71 4.46 -21.11
N PRO A 504 -3.31 4.07 -22.35
CA PRO A 504 -2.03 4.51 -22.92
C PRO A 504 -1.81 6.03 -22.91
N LEU A 505 -2.83 6.82 -23.29
CA LEU A 505 -2.84 8.29 -23.21
C LEU A 505 -2.65 8.89 -21.80
N ILE A 506 -2.79 8.10 -20.73
CA ILE A 506 -2.49 8.49 -19.35
C ILE A 506 -1.15 7.90 -18.93
N THR A 507 -0.92 6.60 -19.18
CA THR A 507 0.27 5.90 -18.72
C THR A 507 1.55 6.37 -19.41
N LEU A 508 1.51 6.71 -20.71
CA LEU A 508 2.68 7.17 -21.45
C LEU A 508 3.13 8.58 -20.99
N PRO A 509 2.27 9.60 -20.89
CA PRO A 509 2.64 10.89 -20.28
C PRO A 509 3.04 10.76 -18.81
N LEU A 510 2.42 9.86 -18.04
CA LEU A 510 2.82 9.63 -16.65
C LEU A 510 4.23 9.01 -16.58
N PHE A 511 4.56 8.05 -17.44
CA PHE A 511 5.87 7.39 -17.47
C PHE A 511 6.99 8.33 -17.91
N VAL A 512 6.82 9.01 -19.04
CA VAL A 512 7.89 9.88 -19.58
C VAL A 512 7.85 11.28 -18.96
N GLY A 513 6.66 11.90 -18.89
CA GLY A 513 6.48 13.27 -18.41
C GLY A 513 6.82 13.47 -16.94
N SER A 514 6.82 12.42 -16.11
CA SER A 514 7.31 12.51 -14.72
C SER A 514 8.77 12.94 -14.63
N TYR A 515 9.61 12.53 -15.59
CA TYR A 515 11.00 12.98 -15.65
C TYR A 515 11.08 14.48 -15.94
N TYR A 516 10.40 14.95 -16.98
CA TYR A 516 10.36 16.37 -17.34
C TYR A 516 9.80 17.23 -16.20
N ALA A 517 8.70 16.80 -15.58
CA ALA A 517 8.08 17.51 -14.47
C ALA A 517 8.97 17.58 -13.22
N LEU A 518 9.77 16.55 -12.95
CA LEU A 518 10.66 16.52 -11.80
C LEU A 518 11.93 17.35 -12.03
N TYR A 519 12.64 17.12 -13.14
CA TYR A 519 13.99 17.66 -13.37
C TYR A 519 14.01 19.02 -14.10
N PHE A 520 12.96 19.37 -14.85
CA PHE A 520 12.83 20.71 -15.48
C PHE A 520 11.81 21.60 -14.75
N SER A 521 11.61 21.35 -13.45
CA SER A 521 10.93 22.27 -12.53
C SER A 521 11.66 22.30 -11.19
N ASN A 522 11.27 23.22 -10.31
CA ASN A 522 11.85 23.35 -8.97
C ASN A 522 11.52 22.17 -8.03
N LEU A 523 10.73 21.17 -8.49
CA LEU A 523 10.33 20.02 -7.67
C LEU A 523 11.53 19.19 -7.22
N PHE A 524 12.51 18.94 -8.10
CA PHE A 524 13.71 18.20 -7.71
C PHE A 524 14.55 18.96 -6.68
N GLU A 525 14.82 20.25 -6.89
CA GLU A 525 15.60 21.04 -5.93
C GLU A 525 14.93 21.15 -4.55
N ALA A 526 13.59 21.29 -4.52
CA ALA A 526 12.81 21.23 -3.28
C ALA A 526 12.86 19.85 -2.58
N SER A 527 13.10 18.76 -3.34
CA SER A 527 13.16 17.39 -2.83
C SER A 527 14.53 16.97 -2.28
N LEU A 528 15.62 17.61 -2.71
CA LEU A 528 16.99 17.15 -2.42
C LEU A 528 17.31 17.03 -0.93
N ASN A 529 16.89 18.01 -0.13
CA ASN A 529 17.08 18.04 1.32
C ASN A 529 16.04 17.21 2.11
N GLN A 530 15.23 16.38 1.43
CA GLN A 530 14.08 15.71 2.03
C GLN A 530 14.16 14.19 1.77
N HIS A 531 14.69 13.43 2.72
CA HIS A 531 14.78 11.95 2.65
C HIS A 531 13.45 11.30 2.21
N TRP A 532 12.33 11.79 2.74
CA TRP A 532 11.01 11.28 2.38
C TRP A 532 10.63 11.52 0.91
N ALA A 533 11.14 12.58 0.29
CA ALA A 533 10.88 12.89 -1.10
C ALA A 533 11.68 11.95 -2.02
N HIS A 534 12.92 11.59 -1.63
CA HIS A 534 13.68 10.50 -2.27
C HIS A 534 12.96 9.15 -2.17
N LEU A 535 12.40 8.82 -1.01
CA LEU A 535 11.55 7.64 -0.86
C LEU A 535 10.31 7.70 -1.77
N ALA A 536 9.59 8.82 -1.79
CA ALA A 536 8.38 9.00 -2.60
C ALA A 536 8.68 8.92 -4.11
N MET A 537 9.80 9.50 -4.54
CA MET A 537 10.31 9.45 -5.91
C MET A 537 10.66 8.01 -6.33
N ASN A 538 11.33 7.24 -5.45
CA ASN A 538 11.60 5.81 -5.68
C ASN A 538 10.30 4.99 -5.83
N ALA A 539 9.30 5.23 -4.98
CA ALA A 539 7.98 4.59 -5.11
C ALA A 539 7.31 4.97 -6.43
N HIS A 540 7.30 6.26 -6.77
CA HIS A 540 6.67 6.79 -7.97
C HIS A 540 7.25 6.15 -9.23
N PHE A 541 8.57 6.20 -9.42
CA PHE A 541 9.17 5.63 -10.62
C PHE A 541 8.99 4.10 -10.72
N LEU A 542 9.08 3.37 -9.60
CA LEU A 542 8.80 1.92 -9.57
C LEU A 542 7.35 1.58 -9.92
N LEU A 543 6.38 2.31 -9.36
CA LEU A 543 4.95 2.09 -9.57
C LEU A 543 4.50 2.51 -10.97
N VAL A 544 4.99 3.65 -11.47
CA VAL A 544 4.68 4.14 -12.82
C VAL A 544 5.32 3.27 -13.89
N GLY A 545 6.58 2.84 -13.70
CA GLY A 545 7.22 1.85 -14.55
C GLY A 545 6.43 0.54 -14.59
N TRP A 546 6.00 0.03 -13.43
CA TRP A 546 5.15 -1.17 -13.38
C TRP A 546 3.84 -0.96 -14.15
N LEU A 547 3.16 0.17 -13.92
CA LEU A 547 1.90 0.52 -14.55
C LEU A 547 2.04 0.63 -16.08
N PHE A 548 3.18 1.13 -16.58
CA PHE A 548 3.51 1.19 -18.01
C PHE A 548 3.71 -0.21 -18.60
N PHE A 549 4.62 -1.01 -18.03
CA PHE A 549 4.95 -2.32 -18.59
C PHE A 549 3.85 -3.38 -18.38
N TRP A 550 2.98 -3.26 -17.37
CA TRP A 550 1.94 -4.24 -17.05
C TRP A 550 0.96 -4.55 -18.21
N PRO A 551 0.24 -3.58 -18.80
CA PRO A 551 -0.66 -3.84 -19.94
C PRO A 551 0.08 -4.13 -21.25
N LEU A 552 1.34 -3.68 -21.39
CA LEU A 552 2.16 -3.88 -22.59
C LEU A 552 2.69 -5.32 -22.66
N ILE A 553 3.40 -5.77 -21.62
CA ILE A 553 3.89 -7.15 -21.50
C ILE A 553 2.72 -8.12 -21.39
N GLY A 554 1.64 -7.76 -20.68
CA GLY A 554 0.34 -8.44 -20.74
C GLY A 554 0.33 -9.90 -20.26
N VAL A 555 1.30 -10.29 -19.42
CA VAL A 555 1.42 -11.64 -18.84
C VAL A 555 0.43 -11.84 -17.69
N ASP A 556 0.15 -10.80 -16.93
CA ASP A 556 -0.85 -10.76 -15.87
C ASP A 556 -2.19 -10.19 -16.37
N PRO A 557 -3.32 -10.51 -15.72
CA PRO A 557 -4.62 -9.95 -16.11
C PRO A 557 -4.61 -8.43 -15.92
N ALA A 558 -4.83 -7.69 -17.00
CA ALA A 558 -4.96 -6.22 -17.01
C ALA A 558 -6.41 -5.82 -17.37
N PRO A 559 -6.95 -4.71 -16.81
CA PRO A 559 -8.32 -4.26 -17.08
C PRO A 559 -8.57 -3.80 -18.53
N ARG A 560 -7.51 -3.55 -19.31
CA ARG A 560 -7.57 -3.33 -20.76
C ARG A 560 -6.59 -4.28 -21.43
N ARG A 561 -7.02 -4.95 -22.51
CA ARG A 561 -6.14 -5.72 -23.39
C ARG A 561 -5.87 -4.90 -24.64
N LEU A 562 -4.64 -4.42 -24.80
CA LEU A 562 -4.19 -3.75 -26.01
C LEU A 562 -3.91 -4.81 -27.10
N PRO A 563 -4.32 -4.58 -28.37
CA PRO A 563 -3.90 -5.42 -29.49
C PRO A 563 -2.38 -5.32 -29.70
N PRO A 564 -1.71 -6.34 -30.29
CA PRO A 564 -0.26 -6.40 -30.39
C PRO A 564 0.37 -5.14 -31.01
N VAL A 565 -0.18 -4.66 -32.14
CA VAL A 565 0.27 -3.46 -32.84
C VAL A 565 0.19 -2.20 -31.96
N ALA A 566 -0.87 -2.04 -31.16
CA ALA A 566 -1.00 -0.89 -30.26
C ALA A 566 0.03 -0.92 -29.12
N ARG A 567 0.43 -2.10 -28.64
CA ARG A 567 1.52 -2.22 -27.64
C ARG A 567 2.85 -1.78 -28.23
N LEU A 568 3.16 -2.27 -29.44
CA LEU A 568 4.36 -1.89 -30.18
C LEU A 568 4.38 -0.37 -30.42
N GLY A 569 3.26 0.20 -30.88
CA GLY A 569 3.13 1.64 -31.11
C GLY A 569 3.34 2.48 -29.85
N VAL A 570 2.85 2.05 -28.68
CA VAL A 570 3.06 2.77 -27.41
C VAL A 570 4.52 2.70 -26.94
N VAL A 571 5.17 1.53 -27.05
CA VAL A 571 6.60 1.40 -26.70
C VAL A 571 7.46 2.21 -27.67
N PHE A 572 7.22 2.10 -28.97
CA PHE A 572 7.92 2.88 -29.99
C PHE A 572 7.71 4.39 -29.80
N ALA A 573 6.50 4.82 -29.42
CA ALA A 573 6.24 6.23 -29.10
C ALA A 573 7.00 6.73 -27.86
N SER A 574 7.28 5.87 -26.86
CA SER A 574 8.07 6.28 -25.67
C SER A 574 9.55 6.52 -25.93
N VAL A 575 10.15 5.78 -26.88
CA VAL A 575 11.59 5.86 -27.22
C VAL A 575 12.08 7.29 -27.47
N PRO A 576 11.56 8.07 -28.45
CA PRO A 576 12.11 9.38 -28.76
C PRO A 576 12.00 10.38 -27.60
N PHE A 577 10.96 10.28 -26.75
CA PHE A 577 10.81 11.17 -25.60
C PHE A 577 11.76 10.83 -24.44
N HIS A 578 12.16 9.56 -24.28
CA HIS A 578 13.23 9.19 -23.34
C HIS A 578 14.61 9.55 -23.88
N ALA A 579 14.87 9.28 -25.15
CA ALA A 579 16.11 9.67 -25.81
C ALA A 579 16.33 11.20 -25.70
N PHE A 580 15.31 11.99 -26.02
CA PHE A 580 15.36 13.45 -25.92
C PHE A 580 15.59 13.94 -24.47
N PHE A 581 15.00 13.28 -23.46
CA PHE A 581 15.22 13.65 -22.05
C PHE A 581 16.69 13.47 -21.64
N GLY A 582 17.31 12.35 -22.01
CA GLY A 582 18.73 12.10 -21.75
C GLY A 582 19.65 13.10 -22.48
N VAL A 583 19.36 13.41 -23.75
CA VAL A 583 20.09 14.42 -24.53
C VAL A 583 19.91 15.82 -23.94
N ALA A 584 18.70 16.21 -23.54
CA ALA A 584 18.41 17.51 -22.94
C ALA A 584 19.17 17.72 -21.63
N LEU A 585 19.35 16.67 -20.82
CA LEU A 585 20.21 16.68 -19.63
C LEU A 585 21.69 16.89 -19.98
N MET A 586 22.20 16.26 -21.04
CA MET A 586 23.59 16.46 -21.51
C MET A 586 23.82 17.87 -22.06
N SER A 587 22.84 18.43 -22.76
CA SER A 587 22.91 19.75 -23.40
C SER A 587 22.49 20.91 -22.48
N SER A 588 22.13 20.63 -21.22
CA SER A 588 21.79 21.66 -20.24
C SER A 588 23.03 22.49 -19.91
N ASN A 589 22.85 23.81 -19.84
CA ASN A 589 23.87 24.73 -19.33
C ASN A 589 23.71 25.02 -17.83
N GLU A 590 22.64 24.52 -17.20
CA GLU A 590 22.35 24.70 -15.77
C GLU A 590 22.56 23.40 -14.99
N ILE A 591 23.15 23.53 -13.79
CA ILE A 591 23.38 22.42 -12.86
C ILE A 591 22.14 22.27 -11.98
N ILE A 592 21.34 21.25 -12.27
CA ILE A 592 20.12 20.90 -11.54
C ILE A 592 20.49 20.55 -10.10
N GLY A 593 19.91 21.26 -9.12
CA GLY A 593 20.26 21.08 -7.70
C GLY A 593 21.65 21.56 -7.32
N GLY A 594 22.28 22.42 -8.14
CA GLY A 594 23.69 22.80 -7.97
C GLY A 594 24.04 23.39 -6.60
N THR A 595 23.11 24.05 -5.90
CA THR A 595 23.31 24.56 -4.54
C THR A 595 23.56 23.42 -3.54
N PHE A 596 22.76 22.36 -3.62
CA PHE A 596 22.87 21.18 -2.75
C PHE A 596 24.16 20.40 -3.04
N TYR A 597 24.43 20.05 -4.31
CA TYR A 597 25.61 19.27 -4.66
C TYR A 597 26.93 20.01 -4.40
N ARG A 598 26.97 21.36 -4.57
CA ARG A 598 28.14 22.16 -4.13
C ARG A 598 28.29 22.15 -2.61
N GLY A 599 27.18 22.18 -1.86
CA GLY A 599 27.17 22.14 -0.40
C GLY A 599 27.79 20.86 0.19
N LEU A 600 27.65 19.71 -0.49
CA LEU A 600 28.26 18.44 -0.05
C LEU A 600 29.79 18.43 -0.11
N GLY A 601 30.43 19.29 -0.92
CA GLY A 601 31.88 19.45 -0.94
C GLY A 601 32.70 18.20 -1.35
N LEU A 602 32.12 17.27 -2.11
CA LEU A 602 32.76 15.98 -2.44
C LEU A 602 34.04 16.16 -3.28
N PRO A 603 35.23 15.78 -2.79
CA PRO A 603 36.50 16.08 -3.46
C PRO A 603 36.73 15.29 -4.76
N TRP A 604 35.95 14.24 -5.00
CA TRP A 604 35.99 13.42 -6.22
C TRP A 604 34.93 13.80 -7.26
N VAL A 605 34.11 14.83 -7.02
CA VAL A 605 33.15 15.38 -8.00
C VAL A 605 33.44 16.87 -8.24
N PRO A 606 34.63 17.24 -8.76
CA PRO A 606 35.01 18.64 -8.94
C PRO A 606 34.20 19.37 -10.03
N ASP A 607 33.60 18.62 -10.97
CA ASP A 607 32.76 19.14 -12.03
C ASP A 607 31.36 18.50 -11.97
N LEU A 608 30.41 19.26 -11.42
CA LEU A 608 29.01 18.85 -11.29
C LEU A 608 28.26 18.85 -12.64
N MET A 609 28.69 19.68 -13.60
CA MET A 609 28.11 19.65 -14.94
C MET A 609 28.50 18.35 -15.65
N ARG A 610 29.75 17.90 -15.47
CA ARG A 610 30.20 16.61 -15.99
C ARG A 610 29.47 15.43 -15.37
N ASP A 611 29.17 15.47 -14.06
CA ASP A 611 28.36 14.46 -13.39
C ASP A 611 26.91 14.44 -13.91
N GLN A 612 26.30 15.62 -14.14
CA GLN A 612 24.98 15.72 -14.76
C GLN A 612 24.94 15.17 -16.19
N GLN A 613 25.94 15.51 -17.02
CA GLN A 613 26.08 14.94 -18.37
C GLN A 613 26.22 13.42 -18.36
N LEU A 614 26.96 12.87 -17.40
CA LEU A 614 27.06 11.42 -17.20
C LEU A 614 25.70 10.82 -16.80
N GLY A 615 24.92 11.49 -15.93
CA GLY A 615 23.55 11.13 -15.61
C GLY A 615 22.61 11.12 -16.82
N GLY A 616 22.73 12.12 -17.70
CA GLY A 616 22.04 12.16 -19.00
C GLY A 616 22.44 11.00 -19.92
N GLY A 617 23.72 10.64 -19.95
CA GLY A 617 24.24 9.49 -20.70
C GLY A 617 23.78 8.14 -20.19
N LEU A 618 23.78 7.94 -18.87
CA LEU A 618 23.21 6.76 -18.23
C LEU A 618 21.71 6.65 -18.55
N THR A 619 20.97 7.75 -18.45
CA THR A 619 19.54 7.83 -18.78
C THR A 619 19.27 7.45 -20.23
N TRP A 620 20.03 7.99 -21.18
CA TRP A 620 19.90 7.67 -22.60
C TRP A 620 20.21 6.19 -22.88
N ALA A 621 21.40 5.71 -22.49
CA ALA A 621 21.84 4.35 -22.78
C ALA A 621 20.98 3.26 -22.11
N SER A 622 20.56 3.49 -20.86
CA SER A 622 19.71 2.55 -20.13
C SER A 622 18.22 2.68 -20.45
N GLY A 623 17.79 3.75 -21.13
CA GLY A 623 16.45 3.87 -21.70
C GLY A 623 16.26 2.96 -22.91
N GLU A 624 17.16 3.05 -23.88
CA GLU A 624 17.00 2.37 -25.18
C GLU A 624 17.15 0.84 -25.09
N ILE A 625 18.15 0.33 -24.37
CA ILE A 625 18.45 -1.11 -24.36
C ILE A 625 17.27 -1.96 -23.84
N PRO A 626 16.63 -1.65 -22.68
CA PRO A 626 15.47 -2.40 -22.21
C PRO A 626 14.24 -2.23 -23.10
N LEU A 627 13.99 -1.03 -23.66
CA LEU A 627 12.86 -0.80 -24.55
C LEU A 627 13.00 -1.58 -25.86
N LEU A 628 14.20 -1.64 -26.45
CA LEU A 628 14.50 -2.48 -27.62
C LEU A 628 14.29 -3.97 -27.32
N LEU A 629 14.71 -4.46 -26.15
CA LEU A 629 14.44 -5.84 -25.72
C LEU A 629 12.93 -6.11 -25.57
N VAL A 630 12.16 -5.17 -25.01
CA VAL A 630 10.70 -5.26 -24.93
C VAL A 630 10.06 -5.26 -26.33
N ILE A 631 10.53 -4.42 -27.26
CA ILE A 631 10.09 -4.40 -28.66
C ILE A 631 10.32 -5.77 -29.32
N ILE A 632 11.52 -6.34 -29.21
CA ILE A 632 11.85 -7.67 -29.75
C ILE A 632 10.92 -8.73 -29.17
N VAL A 633 10.69 -8.72 -27.85
CA VAL A 633 9.77 -9.66 -27.18
C VAL A 633 8.34 -9.49 -27.68
N LEU A 634 7.85 -8.26 -27.87
CA LEU A 634 6.50 -7.99 -28.39
C LEU A 634 6.35 -8.41 -29.85
N LEU A 635 7.36 -8.18 -30.70
CA LEU A 635 7.38 -8.67 -32.09
C LEU A 635 7.34 -10.20 -32.16
N VAL A 636 8.13 -10.89 -31.33
CA VAL A 636 8.09 -12.37 -31.24
C VAL A 636 6.74 -12.87 -30.69
N GLN A 637 6.13 -12.17 -29.74
CA GLN A 637 4.79 -12.51 -29.24
C GLN A 637 3.71 -12.30 -30.32
N TRP A 638 3.82 -11.24 -31.13
CA TRP A 638 2.91 -10.92 -32.21
C TRP A 638 3.02 -11.94 -33.35
N SER A 639 4.22 -12.19 -33.88
CA SER A 639 4.49 -13.21 -34.90
C SER A 639 3.93 -14.58 -34.49
N ARG A 640 4.18 -15.02 -33.24
CA ARG A 640 3.62 -16.26 -32.69
C ARG A 640 2.11 -16.20 -32.44
N HIS A 641 1.49 -15.03 -32.34
CA HIS A 641 0.04 -14.91 -32.22
C HIS A 641 -0.61 -15.10 -33.58
N ASP A 642 -0.11 -14.39 -34.58
CA ASP A 642 -0.61 -14.41 -35.95
C ASP A 642 -0.43 -15.79 -36.59
N GLU A 643 0.72 -16.45 -36.41
CA GLU A 643 0.95 -17.85 -36.82
C GLU A 643 -0.06 -18.84 -36.20
N ARG A 644 -0.57 -18.56 -35.00
CA ARG A 644 -1.61 -19.37 -34.31
C ARG A 644 -3.04 -18.95 -34.64
N SER A 645 -3.24 -17.81 -35.28
CA SER A 645 -4.52 -17.38 -35.84
C SER A 645 -4.64 -17.92 -37.26
N ALA A 646 -3.65 -17.69 -38.13
CA ALA A 646 -3.52 -18.28 -39.47
C ALA A 646 -3.73 -19.80 -39.43
N ARG A 647 -2.97 -20.56 -38.63
CA ARG A 647 -3.18 -22.02 -38.45
C ARG A 647 -4.53 -22.44 -37.85
N ARG A 648 -5.40 -21.52 -37.44
CA ARG A 648 -6.79 -21.81 -37.04
C ARG A 648 -7.76 -21.43 -38.14
N ASP A 649 -7.49 -20.34 -38.85
CA ASP A 649 -8.25 -19.88 -39.99
C ASP A 649 -8.05 -20.85 -41.18
N ASP A 650 -6.81 -21.26 -41.48
CA ASP A 650 -6.47 -22.33 -42.43
C ASP A 650 -7.25 -23.63 -42.13
N ARG A 651 -7.25 -24.07 -40.86
CA ARG A 651 -7.98 -25.27 -40.43
C ARG A 651 -9.50 -25.13 -40.42
N ARG A 652 -10.03 -23.91 -40.50
CA ARG A 652 -11.47 -23.64 -40.66
C ARG A 652 -11.82 -23.69 -42.14
N ALA A 653 -11.04 -23.02 -42.98
CA ALA A 653 -11.12 -23.08 -44.44
C ALA A 653 -11.01 -24.52 -44.99
N ASP A 654 -10.04 -25.32 -44.50
CA ASP A 654 -9.92 -26.76 -44.81
C ASP A 654 -11.16 -27.58 -44.41
N ALA A 655 -11.92 -27.11 -43.40
CA ALA A 655 -13.07 -27.83 -42.83
C ALA A 655 -14.42 -27.37 -43.39
N ASP A 656 -14.52 -26.15 -43.91
CA ASP A 656 -15.70 -25.58 -44.57
C ASP A 656 -15.58 -25.45 -46.10
N ASP A 657 -14.48 -25.95 -46.67
CA ASP A 657 -14.16 -25.91 -48.11
C ASP A 657 -14.17 -24.46 -48.63
N ASP A 658 -13.35 -23.59 -48.02
CA ASP A 658 -13.18 -22.18 -48.38
C ASP A 658 -14.51 -21.38 -48.42
N ALA A 659 -15.44 -21.65 -47.51
CA ALA A 659 -16.80 -21.08 -47.56
C ALA A 659 -16.80 -19.54 -47.51
N ASP A 660 -15.98 -18.95 -46.63
CA ASP A 660 -15.83 -17.50 -46.49
C ASP A 660 -15.25 -16.85 -47.77
N LEU A 661 -14.29 -17.51 -48.44
CA LEU A 661 -13.72 -17.04 -49.72
C LEU A 661 -14.71 -17.15 -50.87
N LYS A 662 -15.49 -18.23 -50.94
CA LYS A 662 -16.57 -18.41 -51.92
C LYS A 662 -17.65 -17.34 -51.75
N ALA A 663 -18.07 -17.06 -50.52
CA ALA A 663 -19.02 -15.99 -50.22
C ALA A 663 -18.48 -14.60 -50.59
N TYR A 664 -17.21 -14.32 -50.30
CA TYR A 664 -16.55 -13.06 -50.65
C TYR A 664 -16.43 -12.87 -52.18
N ASN A 665 -16.02 -13.91 -52.91
CA ASN A 665 -15.97 -13.88 -54.37
C ASN A 665 -17.36 -13.70 -55.01
N ALA A 666 -18.41 -14.31 -54.44
CA ALA A 666 -19.79 -14.08 -54.86
C ALA A 666 -20.24 -12.62 -54.62
N MET A 667 -19.81 -11.99 -53.52
CA MET A 667 -20.06 -10.56 -53.25
C MET A 667 -19.33 -9.66 -54.25
N LEU A 668 -18.04 -9.90 -54.53
CA LEU A 668 -17.27 -9.12 -55.50
C LEU A 668 -17.83 -9.23 -56.91
N ASN A 669 -18.24 -10.43 -57.34
CA ASN A 669 -18.90 -10.62 -58.63
C ASN A 669 -20.18 -9.79 -58.73
N ARG A 670 -21.03 -9.78 -57.69
CA ARG A 670 -22.25 -8.94 -57.65
C ARG A 670 -21.96 -7.44 -57.78
N LEU A 671 -20.91 -6.95 -57.12
CA LEU A 671 -20.47 -5.55 -57.24
C LEU A 671 -19.95 -5.22 -58.65
N ALA A 672 -19.29 -6.18 -59.32
CA ALA A 672 -18.78 -6.00 -60.68
C ALA A 672 -19.87 -6.11 -61.76
N THR A 673 -20.88 -6.98 -61.58
CA THR A 673 -21.96 -7.23 -62.55
C THR A 673 -23.21 -6.40 -62.30
N GLY A 674 -23.26 -5.60 -61.23
CA GLY A 674 -24.38 -4.71 -60.88
C GLY A 674 -25.69 -5.46 -60.57
N THR A 675 -25.62 -6.74 -60.23
CA THR A 675 -26.80 -7.61 -60.10
C THR A 675 -27.51 -7.36 -58.76
N PRO A 676 -28.83 -7.05 -58.75
CA PRO A 676 -29.56 -6.82 -57.51
C PRO A 676 -29.57 -8.03 -56.58
N THR A 677 -29.68 -7.79 -55.28
CA THR A 677 -29.79 -8.86 -54.26
C THR A 677 -31.00 -9.75 -54.58
N PRO A 678 -30.83 -11.09 -54.67
CA PRO A 678 -31.96 -12.00 -54.72
C PRO A 678 -32.84 -11.81 -53.48
N THR A 679 -34.15 -11.72 -53.66
CA THR A 679 -35.11 -11.85 -52.55
C THR A 679 -35.00 -13.26 -51.97
N ALA A 680 -35.29 -13.40 -50.67
CA ALA A 680 -34.92 -14.56 -49.85
C ALA A 680 -35.70 -15.87 -50.11
N GLU A 681 -36.04 -16.15 -51.37
CA GLU A 681 -36.77 -17.35 -51.82
C GLU A 681 -35.86 -18.40 -52.49
N ASP A 682 -34.60 -18.05 -52.81
CA ASP A 682 -33.60 -19.03 -53.26
C ASP A 682 -33.10 -19.89 -52.08
N ASP A 683 -33.55 -21.15 -52.05
CA ASP A 683 -33.36 -22.14 -50.99
C ASP A 683 -31.87 -22.45 -50.66
N ASP A 684 -30.97 -22.23 -51.63
CA ASP A 684 -29.52 -22.36 -51.45
C ASP A 684 -28.92 -21.20 -50.62
N PHE A 685 -29.50 -19.99 -50.73
CA PHE A 685 -29.09 -18.86 -49.91
C PHE A 685 -29.51 -19.01 -48.45
N ALA A 686 -30.66 -19.65 -48.20
CA ALA A 686 -31.12 -19.96 -46.85
C ALA A 686 -30.14 -20.88 -46.09
N LYS A 687 -29.53 -21.85 -46.78
CA LYS A 687 -28.52 -22.75 -46.19
C LYS A 687 -27.22 -22.04 -45.83
N VAL A 688 -26.67 -21.24 -46.75
CA VAL A 688 -25.41 -20.49 -46.50
C VAL A 688 -25.59 -19.42 -45.41
N ALA A 689 -26.73 -18.74 -45.39
CA ALA A 689 -27.08 -17.79 -44.33
C ALA A 689 -27.32 -18.46 -42.96
N ALA A 690 -27.92 -19.66 -42.94
CA ALA A 690 -28.14 -20.39 -41.69
C ALA A 690 -26.82 -20.84 -41.03
N VAL A 691 -25.80 -21.20 -41.82
CA VAL A 691 -24.46 -21.55 -41.32
C VAL A 691 -23.77 -20.33 -40.69
N THR A 692 -23.80 -19.17 -41.35
CA THR A 692 -23.17 -17.94 -40.82
C THR A 692 -23.88 -17.40 -39.57
N VAL A 693 -25.21 -17.42 -39.52
CA VAL A 693 -25.99 -16.92 -38.37
C VAL A 693 -25.91 -17.83 -37.14
N SER A 694 -25.72 -19.14 -37.32
CA SER A 694 -25.58 -20.07 -36.19
C SER A 694 -24.21 -19.94 -35.50
N ASP A 695 -23.14 -19.65 -36.25
CA ASP A 695 -21.79 -19.41 -35.72
C ASP A 695 -21.70 -18.05 -34.97
N GLU A 696 -22.41 -17.01 -35.44
CA GLU A 696 -22.53 -15.75 -34.68
C GLU A 696 -23.29 -15.91 -33.36
N ARG A 697 -24.33 -16.76 -33.29
CA ARG A 697 -25.03 -17.03 -32.02
C ARG A 697 -24.13 -17.73 -31.02
N GLN A 698 -23.27 -18.66 -31.44
CA GLN A 698 -22.30 -19.31 -30.54
C GLN A 698 -21.27 -18.33 -29.94
N ARG A 699 -21.01 -17.17 -30.56
CA ARG A 699 -20.18 -16.11 -29.96
C ARG A 699 -20.84 -15.39 -28.78
N SER A 700 -22.15 -15.59 -28.54
CA SER A 700 -22.93 -14.75 -27.61
C SER A 700 -23.33 -15.40 -26.28
N GLU A 701 -23.15 -16.73 -26.11
CA GLU A 701 -23.51 -17.43 -24.87
C GLU A 701 -22.28 -17.93 -24.07
N PRO A 702 -22.18 -17.67 -22.76
CA PRO A 702 -21.22 -18.35 -21.91
C PRO A 702 -21.70 -19.79 -21.65
N SER A 703 -20.98 -20.77 -22.20
CA SER A 703 -21.28 -22.19 -22.02
C SER A 703 -21.22 -22.61 -20.55
N ASP A 704 -22.39 -22.81 -19.94
CA ASP A 704 -22.55 -23.44 -18.62
C ASP A 704 -23.34 -24.75 -18.79
N ALA A 705 -22.65 -25.78 -19.29
CA ALA A 705 -23.25 -27.08 -19.62
C ALA A 705 -22.85 -28.18 -18.61
N ARG A 706 -23.73 -28.43 -17.64
CA ARG A 706 -23.75 -29.68 -16.85
C ARG A 706 -25.18 -30.11 -16.52
N THR A 707 -25.77 -30.92 -17.41
CA THR A 707 -26.78 -31.93 -17.05
C THR A 707 -26.83 -32.98 -18.16
N GLY A 708 -26.27 -34.16 -17.89
CA GLY A 708 -26.43 -35.32 -18.76
C GLY A 708 -27.59 -36.18 -18.27
N THR A 709 -28.63 -36.32 -19.10
CA THR A 709 -29.64 -37.38 -18.98
C THR A 709 -30.12 -37.75 -20.37
N SER A 710 -29.75 -38.94 -20.82
CA SER A 710 -30.27 -39.59 -22.02
C SER A 710 -31.06 -40.83 -21.61
N ARG A 711 -32.36 -40.83 -21.92
CA ARG A 711 -33.07 -42.02 -22.40
C ARG A 711 -32.80 -42.07 -23.92
N THR A 712 -32.87 -43.20 -24.62
CA THR A 712 -33.93 -44.23 -24.54
C THR A 712 -33.46 -45.57 -25.16
N ASP A 713 -34.38 -46.56 -25.17
CA ASP A 713 -34.48 -47.73 -26.08
C ASP A 713 -33.78 -49.06 -25.64
N VAL A 714 -34.31 -50.28 -25.90
CA VAL A 714 -35.58 -50.70 -26.57
C VAL A 714 -36.06 -52.14 -26.18
N ILE A 715 -37.40 -52.32 -26.08
CA ILE A 715 -38.27 -53.52 -26.31
C ILE A 715 -38.04 -54.90 -25.60
N ALA A 716 -39.12 -55.32 -24.90
CA ALA A 716 -39.76 -56.64 -24.71
C ALA A 716 -39.01 -57.96 -24.35
N GLY A 717 -39.65 -58.72 -23.45
CA GLY A 717 -39.38 -60.14 -23.17
C GLY A 717 -40.26 -60.64 -22.00
N GLN A 718 -41.09 -61.64 -22.24
CA GLN A 718 -42.07 -62.21 -21.31
C GLN A 718 -41.49 -63.03 -20.14
N ASP A 719 -42.29 -63.12 -19.08
CA ASP A 719 -42.54 -64.28 -18.19
C ASP A 719 -41.35 -65.12 -17.66
N ASP A 720 -41.17 -65.11 -16.34
CA ASP A 720 -41.70 -66.14 -15.42
C ASP A 720 -40.78 -66.46 -14.22
N GLN A 721 -41.41 -66.88 -13.11
CA GLN A 721 -40.87 -67.65 -11.98
C GLN A 721 -39.58 -67.23 -11.23
N GLY A 722 -39.70 -67.20 -9.90
CA GLY A 722 -38.82 -68.08 -9.10
C GLY A 722 -38.01 -67.50 -7.94
N ALA A 723 -38.66 -67.43 -6.77
CA ALA A 723 -38.13 -67.89 -5.47
C ALA A 723 -36.86 -67.26 -4.82
N THR A 724 -37.04 -66.86 -3.56
CA THR A 724 -36.11 -67.06 -2.40
C THR A 724 -34.65 -66.61 -2.54
N GLY A 725 -34.09 -65.78 -1.66
CA GLY A 725 -34.17 -65.85 -0.21
C GLY A 725 -32.92 -65.20 0.43
N PRO A 726 -32.81 -65.11 1.76
CA PRO A 726 -32.34 -63.86 2.35
C PRO A 726 -31.00 -63.92 3.12
N ARG A 727 -30.31 -62.77 3.19
CA ARG A 727 -30.05 -62.06 4.46
C ARG A 727 -29.60 -60.62 4.25
#